data_AF-A0A364N3G5-F1
#
_entry.id   AF-A0A364N3G5-F1
#
_cell.length_a   1.000
_cell.length_b   1.000
_cell.length_c   1.000
_cell.angle_alpha   90.00
_cell.angle_beta   90.00
_cell.angle_gamma   90.00
#
_symmetry.space_group_name_H-M   'P 1'
#
loop_
_entity.id
_entity.type
_entity.pdbx_description
1 polymer ?
#
loop_
_entity_poly.entity_id
_entity_poly.type
_entity_poly.pdbx_seq_one_letter_code
_entity_poly.pdbx_strand_id
1 'polypeptide(L)'
;MATPKPNANNFTSKVHVTSYPFISPLNLDLTGRYVLITGTAYASGVGYATATAFARAGASGIVIADVQPVSNELVEGLKRAALEAGKNEPLILASTVDISDKASVERLSEEVQQRFAGRLDVLLNNAAVMEALTPFLEMDESTYWKTWEVNVRGLFNMARAFMPMLLSSKNDSSDEARDPGLATMINLSSSGALSPRAGSSSYRTSKLAILGWTSSLQAEYADQGLLTYCVNPGAIATTISEGVFPEAMRRRFPMQSGLPGDTIAWLAKERREWVAVSRGFQFGIEGYDLLPVNMVKETKLYDSLGISESATQDEIKKAYRKAALKWHPDKNKDNPQASEKFKECSQAYEILSDPEKRKTYDQYGLEFLLRGGVPQEDAGGPGGNPFAGAGGGGGFPFASSGGMPGGTRSFHFSTGGGGNGFNFSNADDIFGEFMRNSGSGGDDFDFGGFGMGGMPGGMGGMGGGGGGKGGRFRGGRRAPEPEVTVVEKPLAVSLEELYSGTTKKLKIKRKTYDQSTGKQSTQDRILEVPIKKGLKPGSKIKFSDVGDQVEGGTQDLHFIVSEKPHAMFTREGDDVKHTIELDLKEALTGWRRTVQTIDGKQLSVGSGGPTGPNWTERYPNLGMPKSKKPSDRGDFIVGVKIKFPTSLTSAQKEKLKEIL
;
A
#
# COMPACT_ATOMS: atom_id res chain seq x y z
N MET A 1 15.72 -8.14 5.11
CA MET A 1 15.04 -6.85 4.91
C MET A 1 14.87 -6.64 3.41
N ALA A 2 13.66 -6.77 2.89
CA ALA A 2 13.38 -6.50 1.49
C ALA A 2 13.35 -4.98 1.29
N THR A 3 14.15 -4.46 0.34
CA THR A 3 13.98 -3.09 -0.16
C THR A 3 12.56 -2.94 -0.69
N PRO A 4 11.77 -1.93 -0.25
CA PRO A 4 10.45 -1.69 -0.79
C PRO A 4 10.57 -1.47 -2.30
N LYS A 5 9.68 -2.08 -3.09
CA LYS A 5 9.46 -1.65 -4.48
C LYS A 5 9.18 -0.14 -4.47
N PRO A 6 9.50 0.63 -5.51
CA PRO A 6 9.08 2.03 -5.60
C PRO A 6 7.55 2.08 -5.77
N ASN A 7 6.82 2.01 -4.67
CA ASN A 7 5.46 2.49 -4.55
C ASN A 7 5.53 4.03 -4.42
N ALA A 8 4.52 4.73 -4.96
CA ALA A 8 4.44 6.20 -4.98
C ALA A 8 4.63 6.84 -3.58
N ASN A 9 4.48 6.05 -2.53
CA ASN A 9 4.64 6.40 -1.11
C ASN A 9 6.01 6.99 -0.75
N ASN A 10 7.08 6.63 -1.45
CA ASN A 10 8.43 7.17 -1.22
C ASN A 10 8.88 8.12 -2.34
N PHE A 11 7.96 8.55 -3.22
CA PHE A 11 8.29 9.46 -4.31
C PHE A 11 8.65 10.85 -3.79
N THR A 12 8.03 11.29 -2.70
CA THR A 12 8.34 12.54 -2.01
C THR A 12 8.89 12.26 -0.62
N SER A 13 9.86 13.07 -0.17
CA SER A 13 10.39 12.99 1.20
C SER A 13 9.49 13.65 2.25
N LYS A 14 8.40 14.29 1.81
CA LYS A 14 7.41 14.99 2.64
C LYS A 14 6.02 14.51 2.26
N VAL A 15 5.26 14.12 3.28
CA VAL A 15 3.86 13.71 3.16
C VAL A 15 3.02 14.68 3.98
N HIS A 16 1.94 15.17 3.36
CA HIS A 16 0.99 16.06 4.00
C HIS A 16 -0.32 15.30 4.22
N VAL A 17 -0.90 15.43 5.41
CA VAL A 17 -2.20 14.82 5.77
C VAL A 17 -3.32 15.87 5.92
N THR A 18 -2.93 17.14 5.92
CA THR A 18 -3.80 18.32 5.93
C THR A 18 -3.32 19.31 4.87
N SER A 19 -4.16 20.31 4.56
CA SER A 19 -3.75 21.40 3.68
C SER A 19 -2.51 22.12 4.21
N TYR A 20 -1.72 22.69 3.29
CA TYR A 20 -0.43 23.32 3.56
C TYR A 20 -0.25 24.58 2.69
N PRO A 21 0.64 25.53 3.06
CA PRO A 21 0.65 26.87 2.49
C PRO A 21 0.73 26.95 0.95
N PHE A 22 1.42 26.00 0.32
CA PHE A 22 1.60 26.00 -1.14
C PHE A 22 0.30 25.77 -1.92
N ILE A 23 -0.60 24.94 -1.40
CA ILE A 23 -1.89 24.64 -2.03
C ILE A 23 -3.05 25.46 -1.44
N SER A 24 -2.76 26.35 -0.49
CA SER A 24 -3.81 27.07 0.24
C SER A 24 -4.67 27.91 -0.71
N PRO A 25 -6.01 27.79 -0.66
CA PRO A 25 -6.93 28.59 -1.47
C PRO A 25 -6.79 30.09 -1.29
N LEU A 26 -6.32 30.52 -0.11
CA LEU A 26 -6.10 31.93 0.20
C LEU A 26 -5.00 32.56 -0.66
N ASN A 27 -4.11 31.74 -1.22
CA ASN A 27 -3.05 32.16 -2.13
C ASN A 27 -3.45 32.03 -3.62
N LEU A 28 -4.70 31.64 -3.89
CA LEU A 28 -5.24 31.48 -5.23
C LEU A 28 -6.12 32.67 -5.60
N ASP A 29 -6.26 32.87 -6.90
CA ASP A 29 -7.21 33.80 -7.49
C ASP A 29 -7.96 33.08 -8.59
N LEU A 30 -9.24 32.81 -8.33
CA LEU A 30 -10.17 32.18 -9.26
C LEU A 30 -11.30 33.15 -9.64
N THR A 31 -11.07 34.46 -9.47
CA THR A 31 -12.04 35.49 -9.86
C THR A 31 -12.39 35.32 -11.34
N GLY A 32 -13.69 35.37 -11.63
CA GLY A 32 -14.24 35.17 -12.97
C GLY A 32 -14.42 33.70 -13.37
N ARG A 33 -13.95 32.72 -12.59
CA ARG A 33 -14.08 31.29 -12.91
C ARG A 33 -15.41 30.70 -12.41
N TYR A 34 -15.96 29.80 -13.21
CA TYR A 34 -17.23 29.11 -12.96
C TYR A 34 -17.00 27.60 -12.91
N VAL A 35 -17.42 26.97 -11.83
CA VAL A 35 -17.09 25.56 -11.57
C VAL A 35 -18.33 24.75 -11.24
N LEU A 36 -18.35 23.49 -11.67
CA LEU A 36 -19.39 22.52 -11.33
C LEU A 36 -18.78 21.36 -10.57
N ILE A 37 -19.35 21.02 -9.42
CA ILE A 37 -18.87 19.97 -8.53
C ILE A 37 -20.01 19.03 -8.18
N THR A 38 -19.83 17.73 -8.43
CA THR A 38 -20.79 16.69 -8.03
C THR A 38 -20.42 16.06 -6.69
N GLY A 39 -21.40 15.57 -5.92
CA GLY A 39 -21.17 14.88 -4.63
C GLY A 39 -20.92 15.83 -3.46
N THR A 40 -21.77 16.85 -3.31
CA THR A 40 -21.59 18.00 -2.41
C THR A 40 -22.59 18.07 -1.24
N ALA A 41 -23.47 17.08 -1.04
CA ALA A 41 -24.53 17.17 -0.03
C ALA A 41 -24.05 17.04 1.43
N TYR A 42 -22.78 16.69 1.66
CA TYR A 42 -22.24 16.42 2.99
C TYR A 42 -21.02 17.30 3.30
N ALA A 43 -21.06 18.03 4.42
CA ALA A 43 -20.00 18.93 4.85
C ALA A 43 -18.63 18.23 5.05
N SER A 44 -18.64 16.98 5.48
CA SER A 44 -17.45 16.14 5.67
C SER A 44 -16.90 15.57 4.35
N GLY A 45 -17.64 15.67 3.25
CA GLY A 45 -17.28 15.11 1.96
C GLY A 45 -16.22 15.91 1.20
N VAL A 46 -15.47 15.22 0.34
CA VAL A 46 -14.46 15.84 -0.54
C VAL A 46 -15.09 16.85 -1.50
N GLY A 47 -16.30 16.59 -2.01
CA GLY A 47 -16.99 17.51 -2.92
C GLY A 47 -17.28 18.86 -2.27
N TYR A 48 -17.86 18.88 -1.07
CA TYR A 48 -18.14 20.12 -0.35
C TYR A 48 -16.86 20.84 0.11
N ALA A 49 -15.85 20.10 0.56
CA ALA A 49 -14.53 20.66 0.87
C ALA A 49 -13.89 21.33 -0.35
N THR A 50 -14.06 20.73 -1.54
CA THR A 50 -13.59 21.32 -2.80
C THR A 50 -14.37 22.58 -3.16
N ALA A 51 -15.71 22.57 -3.03
CA ALA A 51 -16.53 23.77 -3.23
C ALA A 51 -16.13 24.91 -2.30
N THR A 52 -15.81 24.59 -1.03
CA THR A 52 -15.31 25.54 -0.05
C THR A 52 -13.95 26.12 -0.46
N ALA A 53 -13.05 25.29 -1.01
CA ALA A 53 -11.76 25.74 -1.53
C ALA A 53 -11.93 26.71 -2.71
N PHE A 54 -12.83 26.41 -3.66
CA PHE A 54 -13.15 27.32 -4.78
C PHE A 54 -13.75 28.65 -4.30
N ALA A 55 -14.65 28.61 -3.30
CA ALA A 55 -15.21 29.82 -2.70
C ALA A 55 -14.13 30.69 -2.04
N ARG A 56 -13.23 30.09 -1.24
CA ARG A 56 -12.10 30.78 -0.60
C ARG A 56 -11.07 31.34 -1.58
N ALA A 57 -10.96 30.72 -2.76
CA ALA A 57 -10.11 31.21 -3.85
C ALA A 57 -10.76 32.33 -4.68
N GLY A 58 -12.06 32.58 -4.48
CA GLY A 58 -12.80 33.67 -5.13
C GLY A 58 -13.46 33.29 -6.46
N ALA A 59 -13.80 32.02 -6.68
CA ALA A 59 -14.60 31.61 -7.84
C ALA A 59 -15.89 32.44 -7.95
N SER A 60 -16.24 32.92 -9.14
CA SER A 60 -17.42 33.78 -9.34
C SER A 60 -18.73 33.00 -9.40
N GLY A 61 -18.69 31.75 -9.84
CA GLY A 61 -19.85 30.86 -9.86
C GLY A 61 -19.49 29.44 -9.44
N ILE A 62 -20.31 28.84 -8.59
CA ILE A 62 -20.11 27.47 -8.11
C ILE A 62 -21.44 26.72 -8.19
N VAL A 63 -21.47 25.65 -8.98
CA VAL A 63 -22.57 24.67 -8.97
C VAL A 63 -22.18 23.55 -8.02
N ILE A 64 -23.07 23.29 -7.06
CA ILE A 64 -22.97 22.16 -6.13
C ILE A 64 -24.14 21.23 -6.40
N ALA A 65 -23.83 20.02 -6.85
CA ALA A 65 -24.82 19.07 -7.33
C ALA A 65 -24.67 17.72 -6.65
N ASP A 66 -25.77 17.12 -6.20
CA ASP A 66 -25.75 15.82 -5.52
C ASP A 66 -27.09 15.09 -5.74
N VAL A 67 -27.10 13.77 -5.62
CA VAL A 67 -28.34 12.98 -5.68
C VAL A 67 -29.23 13.27 -4.47
N GLN A 68 -28.63 13.67 -3.36
CA GLN A 68 -29.35 14.20 -2.21
C GLN A 68 -29.53 15.71 -2.33
N PRO A 69 -30.64 16.28 -1.82
CA PRO A 69 -30.80 17.73 -1.75
C PRO A 69 -29.66 18.39 -0.96
N VAL A 70 -29.02 19.39 -1.56
CA VAL A 70 -28.00 20.19 -0.88
C VAL A 70 -28.70 21.24 -0.01
N SER A 71 -28.37 21.29 1.29
CA SER A 71 -29.06 22.17 2.23
C SER A 71 -28.68 23.65 2.04
N ASN A 72 -29.60 24.54 2.40
CA ASN A 72 -29.33 25.99 2.40
C ASN A 72 -28.18 26.36 3.36
N GLU A 73 -27.98 25.60 4.44
CA GLU A 73 -26.87 25.83 5.37
C GLU A 73 -25.51 25.64 4.68
N LEU A 74 -25.39 24.63 3.81
CA LEU A 74 -24.18 24.41 3.02
C LEU A 74 -23.96 25.52 2.00
N VAL A 75 -25.03 26.00 1.35
CA VAL A 75 -24.96 27.15 0.43
C VAL A 75 -24.44 28.40 1.13
N GLU A 76 -25.03 28.74 2.29
CA GLU A 76 -24.61 29.89 3.09
C GLU A 76 -23.21 29.70 3.69
N GLY A 77 -22.82 28.45 3.99
CA GLY A 77 -21.47 28.10 4.40
C GLY A 77 -20.42 28.45 3.35
N LEU A 78 -20.69 28.19 2.06
CA LEU A 78 -19.76 28.55 0.97
C LEU A 78 -19.61 30.07 0.81
N LYS A 79 -20.72 30.81 0.86
CA LYS A 79 -20.69 32.29 0.80
C LYS A 79 -19.88 32.88 1.95
N ARG A 80 -20.13 32.38 3.17
CA ARG A 80 -19.38 32.80 4.35
C ARG A 80 -17.89 32.49 4.22
N ALA A 81 -17.53 31.31 3.72
CA ALA A 81 -16.13 30.94 3.52
C ALA A 81 -15.41 31.86 2.52
N ALA A 82 -16.11 32.35 1.48
CA ALA A 82 -15.57 33.35 0.56
C ALA A 82 -15.32 34.69 1.27
N LEU A 83 -16.32 35.18 2.02
CA LEU A 83 -16.21 36.44 2.77
C LEU A 83 -15.10 36.40 3.83
N GLU A 84 -15.00 35.32 4.59
CA GLU A 84 -13.94 35.10 5.59
C GLU A 84 -12.54 35.07 4.95
N ALA A 85 -12.44 34.67 3.69
CA ALA A 85 -11.21 34.71 2.89
C ALA A 85 -10.94 36.08 2.23
N GLY A 86 -11.80 37.08 2.45
CA GLY A 86 -11.69 38.40 1.83
C GLY A 86 -12.05 38.40 0.33
N LYS A 87 -12.89 37.45 -0.12
CA LYS A 87 -13.36 37.33 -1.50
C LYS A 87 -14.83 37.76 -1.62
N ASN A 88 -15.26 38.08 -2.84
CA ASN A 88 -16.67 38.34 -3.14
C ASN A 88 -17.50 37.07 -3.00
N GLU A 89 -18.80 37.23 -2.66
CA GLU A 89 -19.71 36.09 -2.63
C GLU A 89 -19.86 35.46 -4.02
N PRO A 90 -19.67 34.13 -4.15
CA PRO A 90 -19.92 33.42 -5.39
C PRO A 90 -21.42 33.32 -5.69
N LEU A 91 -21.76 33.30 -6.99
CA LEU A 91 -23.08 32.85 -7.42
C LEU A 91 -23.19 31.33 -7.24
N ILE A 92 -23.97 30.89 -6.26
CA ILE A 92 -24.20 29.46 -5.99
C ILE A 92 -25.44 28.95 -6.72
N LEU A 93 -25.30 27.82 -7.43
CA LEU A 93 -26.41 26.99 -7.90
C LEU A 93 -26.36 25.63 -7.20
N ALA A 94 -27.28 25.40 -6.27
CA ALA A 94 -27.48 24.10 -5.65
C ALA A 94 -28.54 23.32 -6.42
N SER A 95 -28.24 22.09 -6.84
CA SER A 95 -29.18 21.28 -7.64
C SER A 95 -29.14 19.81 -7.24
N THR A 96 -30.31 19.17 -7.25
CA THR A 96 -30.44 17.73 -6.99
C THR A 96 -30.33 16.99 -8.31
N VAL A 97 -29.30 16.18 -8.48
CA VAL A 97 -28.99 15.46 -9.73
C VAL A 97 -28.64 14.00 -9.47
N ASP A 98 -29.33 13.10 -10.15
CA ASP A 98 -28.83 11.72 -10.32
C ASP A 98 -27.96 11.69 -11.58
N ILE A 99 -26.65 11.64 -11.40
CA ILE A 99 -25.73 11.64 -12.54
C ILE A 99 -25.89 10.39 -13.43
N SER A 100 -26.40 9.28 -12.89
CA SER A 100 -26.63 8.05 -13.65
C SER A 100 -27.84 8.15 -14.59
N ASP A 101 -28.77 9.08 -14.32
CA ASP A 101 -29.90 9.42 -15.19
C ASP A 101 -29.54 10.56 -16.15
N LYS A 102 -29.57 10.25 -17.45
CA LYS A 102 -29.28 11.23 -18.51
C LYS A 102 -30.24 12.43 -18.47
N ALA A 103 -31.53 12.20 -18.24
CA ALA A 103 -32.51 13.28 -18.23
C ALA A 103 -32.29 14.21 -17.03
N SER A 104 -31.89 13.66 -15.88
CA SER A 104 -31.49 14.46 -14.72
C SER A 104 -30.27 15.33 -15.01
N VAL A 105 -29.25 14.82 -15.71
CA VAL A 105 -28.07 15.60 -16.09
C VAL A 105 -28.40 16.68 -17.12
N GLU A 106 -29.30 16.40 -18.07
CA GLU A 106 -29.77 17.38 -19.06
C GLU A 106 -30.48 18.57 -18.40
N ARG A 107 -31.36 18.32 -17.41
CA ARG A 107 -31.98 19.40 -16.63
C ARG A 107 -30.95 20.26 -15.91
N LEU A 108 -29.95 19.65 -15.26
CA LEU A 108 -28.85 20.40 -14.63
C LEU A 108 -28.08 21.24 -15.66
N SER A 109 -27.84 20.69 -16.84
CA SER A 109 -27.16 21.40 -17.95
C SER A 109 -27.94 22.63 -18.40
N GLU A 110 -29.26 22.53 -18.53
CA GLU A 110 -30.14 23.66 -18.85
C GLU A 110 -30.14 24.73 -17.75
N GLU A 111 -30.21 24.33 -16.48
CA GLU A 111 -30.13 25.24 -15.33
C GLU A 111 -28.80 26.00 -15.31
N VAL A 112 -27.68 25.31 -15.53
CA VAL A 112 -26.33 25.92 -15.58
C VAL A 112 -26.24 26.89 -16.77
N GLN A 113 -26.72 26.49 -17.94
CA GLN A 113 -26.74 27.34 -19.13
C GLN A 113 -27.49 28.66 -18.88
N GLN A 114 -28.65 28.59 -18.22
CA GLN A 114 -29.45 29.78 -17.89
C GLN A 114 -28.79 30.64 -16.80
N ARG A 115 -28.30 30.02 -15.73
CA ARG A 115 -27.80 30.74 -14.55
C ARG A 115 -26.41 31.34 -14.76
N PHE A 116 -25.55 30.65 -15.50
CA PHE A 116 -24.14 31.04 -15.71
C PHE A 116 -23.90 31.56 -17.14
N ALA A 117 -24.96 31.81 -17.91
CA ALA A 117 -24.89 32.23 -19.31
C ALA A 117 -24.00 31.30 -20.16
N GLY A 118 -24.07 30.00 -19.89
CA GLY A 118 -23.29 28.96 -20.57
C GLY A 118 -21.80 28.93 -20.22
N ARG A 119 -21.33 29.73 -19.26
CA ARG A 119 -19.93 29.71 -18.86
C ARG A 119 -19.65 28.58 -17.87
N LEU A 120 -18.67 27.75 -18.20
CA LEU A 120 -18.12 26.73 -17.33
C LEU A 120 -16.62 26.59 -17.59
N ASP A 121 -15.79 26.77 -16.56
CA ASP A 121 -14.34 26.68 -16.64
C ASP A 121 -13.83 25.31 -16.17
N VAL A 122 -14.47 24.75 -15.13
CA VAL A 122 -14.04 23.50 -14.48
C VAL A 122 -15.23 22.59 -14.19
N LEU A 123 -15.16 21.35 -14.66
CA LEU A 123 -16.06 20.27 -14.28
C LEU A 123 -15.35 19.29 -13.35
N LEU A 124 -15.79 19.18 -12.10
CA LEU A 124 -15.29 18.21 -11.13
C LEU A 124 -16.32 17.08 -10.94
N ASN A 125 -16.00 15.92 -11.50
CA ASN A 125 -16.74 14.70 -11.30
C ASN A 125 -16.23 13.98 -10.03
N ASN A 126 -16.86 14.29 -8.89
CA ASN A 126 -16.53 13.72 -7.58
C ASN A 126 -17.57 12.70 -7.08
N ALA A 127 -18.85 12.83 -7.47
CA ALA A 127 -19.89 11.88 -7.06
C ALA A 127 -19.53 10.44 -7.41
N ALA A 128 -19.67 9.56 -6.42
CA ALA A 128 -19.37 8.14 -6.55
C ALA A 128 -20.10 7.34 -5.46
N VAL A 129 -20.31 6.06 -5.72
CA VAL A 129 -20.74 5.07 -4.73
C VAL A 129 -19.68 3.97 -4.62
N MET A 130 -19.65 3.29 -3.48
CA MET A 130 -18.77 2.17 -3.19
C MET A 130 -19.60 1.04 -2.60
N GLU A 131 -19.43 -0.17 -3.14
CA GLU A 131 -20.05 -1.37 -2.60
C GLU A 131 -19.42 -1.78 -1.25
N ALA A 132 -20.18 -2.52 -0.44
CA ALA A 132 -19.65 -3.17 0.76
C ALA A 132 -18.58 -4.21 0.40
N LEU A 133 -17.66 -4.48 1.33
CA LEU A 133 -16.64 -5.51 1.14
C LEU A 133 -17.24 -6.92 1.19
N THR A 134 -17.62 -7.47 0.04
CA THR A 134 -18.32 -8.76 -0.06
C THR A 134 -17.67 -9.67 -1.10
N PRO A 135 -17.40 -10.96 -0.82
CA PRO A 135 -16.87 -11.90 -1.80
C PRO A 135 -17.65 -11.88 -3.12
N PHE A 136 -16.97 -12.09 -4.25
CA PHE A 136 -17.57 -11.91 -5.58
C PHE A 136 -18.85 -12.72 -5.80
N LEU A 137 -18.91 -13.97 -5.32
CA LEU A 137 -20.09 -14.83 -5.48
C LEU A 137 -21.24 -14.48 -4.51
N GLU A 138 -20.96 -13.68 -3.48
CA GLU A 138 -21.95 -13.22 -2.50
C GLU A 138 -22.45 -11.80 -2.82
N MET A 139 -21.79 -11.11 -3.75
CA MET A 139 -22.13 -9.74 -4.15
C MET A 139 -23.47 -9.73 -4.91
N ASP A 140 -24.38 -8.89 -4.47
CA ASP A 140 -25.60 -8.63 -5.21
C ASP A 140 -25.30 -7.96 -6.56
N GLU A 141 -25.86 -8.52 -7.63
CA GLU A 141 -25.62 -8.07 -9.00
C GLU A 141 -26.06 -6.62 -9.21
N SER A 142 -27.20 -6.22 -8.62
CA SER A 142 -27.71 -4.85 -8.76
C SER A 142 -26.78 -3.84 -8.08
N THR A 143 -26.21 -4.20 -6.93
CA THR A 143 -25.22 -3.38 -6.21
C THR A 143 -23.92 -3.27 -6.99
N TYR A 144 -23.48 -4.38 -7.60
CA TYR A 144 -22.31 -4.38 -8.46
C TYR A 144 -22.48 -3.39 -9.62
N TRP A 145 -23.58 -3.49 -10.35
CA TRP A 145 -23.82 -2.63 -11.52
C TRP A 145 -24.17 -1.20 -11.16
N LYS A 146 -24.90 -0.94 -10.08
CA LYS A 146 -25.15 0.42 -9.57
C LYS A 146 -23.86 1.20 -9.37
N THR A 147 -22.80 0.52 -8.89
CA THR A 147 -21.48 1.14 -8.75
C THR A 147 -20.90 1.58 -10.09
N TRP A 148 -21.04 0.78 -11.14
CA TRP A 148 -20.64 1.17 -12.50
C TRP A 148 -21.54 2.25 -13.11
N GLU A 149 -22.84 2.17 -12.88
CA GLU A 149 -23.81 3.14 -13.38
C GLU A 149 -23.52 4.54 -12.84
N VAL A 150 -23.22 4.67 -11.55
CA VAL A 150 -22.86 5.96 -10.97
C VAL A 150 -21.43 6.34 -11.36
N ASN A 151 -20.44 5.46 -11.12
CA ASN A 151 -19.02 5.83 -11.21
C ASN A 151 -18.48 5.91 -12.64
N VAL A 152 -19.15 5.30 -13.63
CA VAL A 152 -18.72 5.29 -15.03
C VAL A 152 -19.78 5.94 -15.93
N ARG A 153 -21.00 5.38 -15.96
CA ARG A 153 -22.07 5.93 -16.82
C ARG A 153 -22.45 7.34 -16.38
N GLY A 154 -22.47 7.62 -15.08
CA GLY A 154 -22.77 8.95 -14.58
C GLY A 154 -21.74 10.00 -14.99
N LEU A 155 -20.46 9.65 -14.90
CA LEU A 155 -19.37 10.50 -15.39
C LEU A 155 -19.46 10.72 -16.91
N PHE A 156 -19.81 9.69 -17.66
CA PHE A 156 -20.06 9.80 -19.09
C PHE A 156 -21.21 10.78 -19.40
N ASN A 157 -22.34 10.68 -18.70
CA ASN A 157 -23.47 11.59 -18.86
C ASN A 157 -23.04 13.05 -18.59
N MET A 158 -22.34 13.29 -17.47
CA MET A 158 -21.82 14.61 -17.12
C MET A 158 -20.87 15.17 -18.19
N ALA A 159 -19.92 14.36 -18.68
CA ALA A 159 -19.01 14.78 -19.73
C ALA A 159 -19.75 15.13 -21.03
N ARG A 160 -20.73 14.30 -21.45
CA ARG A 160 -21.51 14.56 -22.67
C ARG A 160 -22.32 15.85 -22.60
N ALA A 161 -22.86 16.18 -21.43
CA ALA A 161 -23.66 17.40 -21.24
C ALA A 161 -22.81 18.67 -21.12
N PHE A 162 -21.69 18.61 -20.38
CA PHE A 162 -20.94 19.82 -19.99
C PHE A 162 -19.66 20.07 -20.78
N MET A 163 -19.10 19.08 -21.47
CA MET A 163 -17.90 19.29 -22.29
C MET A 163 -18.09 20.33 -23.40
N PRO A 164 -19.26 20.41 -24.10
CA PRO A 164 -19.50 21.50 -25.04
C PRO A 164 -19.40 22.89 -24.41
N MET A 165 -19.91 23.07 -23.18
CA MET A 165 -19.81 24.34 -22.44
C MET A 165 -18.38 24.65 -21.99
N LEU A 166 -17.61 23.63 -21.57
CA LEU A 166 -16.19 23.79 -21.24
C LEU A 166 -15.39 24.30 -22.43
N LEU A 167 -15.58 23.67 -23.60
CA LEU A 167 -14.88 24.02 -24.83
C LEU A 167 -15.32 25.37 -25.38
N SER A 168 -16.62 25.68 -25.35
CA SER A 168 -17.13 26.99 -25.80
C SER A 168 -16.61 28.12 -24.92
N SER A 169 -16.59 27.96 -23.59
CA SER A 169 -16.08 28.97 -22.65
C SER A 169 -14.60 29.31 -22.89
N LYS A 170 -13.83 28.35 -23.41
CA LYS A 170 -12.43 28.57 -23.79
C LYS A 170 -12.27 29.33 -25.10
N ASN A 171 -13.14 29.03 -26.06
CA ASN A 171 -13.10 29.60 -27.40
C ASN A 171 -13.95 30.87 -27.54
N ASP A 172 -14.62 31.29 -26.46
CA ASP A 172 -15.44 32.50 -26.43
C ASP A 172 -14.56 33.75 -26.55
N SER A 173 -14.40 34.22 -27.78
CA SER A 173 -13.71 35.46 -28.13
C SER A 173 -14.67 36.66 -28.20
N SER A 174 -15.93 36.51 -27.75
CA SER A 174 -16.94 37.58 -27.89
C SER A 174 -16.67 38.79 -26.99
N ASP A 175 -15.79 38.62 -26.00
CA ASP A 175 -15.32 39.67 -25.10
C ASP A 175 -13.80 39.60 -24.97
N GLU A 176 -13.08 40.47 -25.70
CA GLU A 176 -11.61 40.53 -25.68
C GLU A 176 -11.03 40.85 -24.30
N ALA A 177 -11.85 41.37 -23.36
CA ALA A 177 -11.43 41.63 -21.98
C ALA A 177 -11.61 40.42 -21.04
N ARG A 178 -12.30 39.36 -21.50
CA ARG A 178 -12.62 38.18 -20.70
C ARG A 178 -11.54 37.12 -20.82
N ASP A 179 -10.97 36.72 -19.67
CA ASP A 179 -9.99 35.64 -19.61
C ASP A 179 -10.57 34.32 -20.18
N PRO A 180 -9.90 33.68 -21.16
CA PRO A 180 -10.37 32.45 -21.78
C PRO A 180 -10.60 31.35 -20.75
N GLY A 181 -11.68 30.59 -20.94
CA GLY A 181 -12.04 29.48 -20.07
C GLY A 181 -10.95 28.41 -19.95
N LEU A 182 -10.84 27.79 -18.76
CA LEU A 182 -9.83 26.76 -18.52
C LEU A 182 -10.10 25.43 -19.24
N ALA A 183 -11.33 25.18 -19.69
CA ALA A 183 -11.80 23.92 -20.27
C ALA A 183 -11.23 22.68 -19.54
N THR A 184 -11.36 22.67 -18.21
CA THR A 184 -10.73 21.64 -17.36
C THR A 184 -11.77 20.65 -16.85
N MET A 185 -11.50 19.35 -17.00
CA MET A 185 -12.31 18.26 -16.44
C MET A 185 -11.49 17.45 -15.45
N ILE A 186 -11.99 17.31 -14.22
CA ILE A 186 -11.31 16.60 -13.14
C ILE A 186 -12.17 15.43 -12.72
N ASN A 187 -11.66 14.22 -12.90
CA ASN A 187 -12.35 12.98 -12.54
C ASN A 187 -11.71 12.39 -11.29
N LEU A 188 -12.48 12.23 -10.20
CA LEU A 188 -11.96 11.59 -8.99
C LEU A 188 -11.92 10.07 -9.15
N SER A 189 -10.69 9.56 -9.15
CA SER A 189 -10.37 8.14 -9.09
C SER A 189 -10.03 7.74 -7.64
N SER A 190 -9.26 6.67 -7.46
CA SER A 190 -8.85 6.14 -6.16
C SER A 190 -7.54 5.37 -6.31
N SER A 191 -6.74 5.23 -5.25
CA SER A 191 -5.65 4.23 -5.22
C SER A 191 -6.18 2.81 -5.39
N GLY A 192 -7.46 2.59 -5.14
CA GLY A 192 -8.16 1.35 -5.45
C GLY A 192 -8.14 0.98 -6.94
N ALA A 193 -7.97 1.95 -7.85
CA ALA A 193 -7.84 1.70 -9.28
C ALA A 193 -6.57 0.93 -9.64
N LEU A 194 -5.50 1.07 -8.84
CA LEU A 194 -4.17 0.53 -9.15
C LEU A 194 -3.82 -0.72 -8.35
N SER A 195 -4.72 -1.18 -7.48
CA SER A 195 -4.49 -2.33 -6.60
C SER A 195 -5.72 -3.23 -6.52
N PRO A 196 -5.58 -4.56 -6.60
CA PRO A 196 -6.68 -5.46 -6.31
C PRO A 196 -6.92 -5.58 -4.79
N ARG A 197 -8.18 -5.74 -4.38
CA ARG A 197 -8.57 -6.12 -3.01
C ARG A 197 -9.76 -7.08 -3.08
N ALA A 198 -9.71 -8.15 -2.28
CA ALA A 198 -10.82 -9.09 -2.16
C ALA A 198 -12.10 -8.35 -1.71
N GLY A 199 -13.21 -8.69 -2.36
CA GLY A 199 -14.54 -8.18 -2.05
C GLY A 199 -14.83 -6.72 -2.44
N SER A 200 -13.98 -6.07 -3.24
CA SER A 200 -14.17 -4.69 -3.69
C SER A 200 -13.93 -4.56 -5.20
N SER A 201 -14.41 -5.53 -5.98
CA SER A 201 -14.13 -5.59 -7.41
C SER A 201 -14.88 -4.51 -8.19
N SER A 202 -16.08 -4.11 -7.80
CA SER A 202 -16.89 -3.17 -8.59
C SER A 202 -16.36 -1.73 -8.51
N TYR A 203 -16.13 -1.22 -7.29
CA TYR A 203 -15.58 0.12 -7.07
C TYR A 203 -14.20 0.24 -7.70
N ARG A 204 -13.32 -0.74 -7.49
CA ARG A 204 -11.95 -0.68 -7.98
C ARG A 204 -11.88 -0.73 -9.50
N THR A 205 -12.65 -1.63 -10.13
CA THR A 205 -12.68 -1.72 -11.59
C THR A 205 -13.35 -0.51 -12.24
N SER A 206 -14.41 0.04 -11.63
CA SER A 206 -15.01 1.30 -12.11
C SER A 206 -14.03 2.49 -12.00
N LYS A 207 -13.26 2.59 -10.91
CA LYS A 207 -12.21 3.63 -10.77
C LYS A 207 -11.02 3.43 -11.70
N LEU A 208 -10.71 2.20 -12.09
CA LEU A 208 -9.72 1.91 -13.14
C LEU A 208 -10.25 2.29 -14.54
N ALA A 209 -11.52 1.98 -14.83
CA ALA A 209 -12.14 2.31 -16.12
C ALA A 209 -12.08 3.81 -16.43
N ILE A 210 -12.32 4.66 -15.43
CA ILE A 210 -12.27 6.11 -15.63
C ILE A 210 -10.85 6.64 -15.89
N LEU A 211 -9.77 5.96 -15.47
CA LEU A 211 -8.40 6.38 -15.81
C LEU A 211 -8.15 6.27 -17.31
N GLY A 212 -8.51 5.13 -17.90
CA GLY A 212 -8.40 4.89 -19.34
C GLY A 212 -9.30 5.84 -20.12
N TRP A 213 -10.57 5.94 -19.72
CA TRP A 213 -11.55 6.82 -20.37
C TRP A 213 -11.13 8.30 -20.35
N THR A 214 -10.64 8.80 -19.22
CA THR A 214 -10.15 10.19 -19.09
C THR A 214 -8.94 10.46 -19.98
N SER A 215 -8.05 9.46 -20.13
CA SER A 215 -6.90 9.55 -21.05
C SER A 215 -7.36 9.65 -22.51
N SER A 216 -8.40 8.89 -22.89
CA SER A 216 -8.96 8.95 -24.23
C SER A 216 -9.57 10.31 -24.54
N LEU A 217 -10.31 10.91 -23.61
CA LEU A 217 -10.86 12.27 -23.77
C LEU A 217 -9.75 13.31 -23.93
N GLN A 218 -8.67 13.22 -23.15
CA GLN A 218 -7.50 14.08 -23.32
C GLN A 218 -6.93 13.94 -24.72
N ALA A 219 -6.69 12.71 -25.18
CA ALA A 219 -6.10 12.45 -26.48
C ALA A 219 -6.97 12.96 -27.65
N GLU A 220 -8.30 12.91 -27.51
CA GLU A 220 -9.25 13.28 -28.56
C GLU A 220 -9.54 14.78 -28.62
N TYR A 221 -9.55 15.50 -27.49
CA TYR A 221 -9.98 16.91 -27.42
C TYR A 221 -8.92 17.89 -26.90
N ALA A 222 -7.66 17.45 -26.69
CA ALA A 222 -6.58 18.35 -26.25
C ALA A 222 -6.35 19.52 -27.21
N ASP A 223 -6.41 19.25 -28.51
CA ASP A 223 -6.24 20.22 -29.60
C ASP A 223 -7.34 21.29 -29.62
N GLN A 224 -8.56 20.89 -29.26
CA GLN A 224 -9.71 21.77 -29.02
C GLN A 224 -9.64 22.45 -27.64
N GLY A 225 -8.64 22.10 -26.84
CA GLY A 225 -8.31 22.79 -25.62
C GLY A 225 -8.79 22.14 -24.33
N LEU A 226 -9.37 20.94 -24.37
CA LEU A 226 -9.71 20.19 -23.18
C LEU A 226 -8.45 19.84 -22.37
N LEU A 227 -8.54 19.98 -21.05
CA LEU A 227 -7.52 19.53 -20.12
C LEU A 227 -8.16 18.61 -19.07
N THR A 228 -7.67 17.39 -18.96
CA THR A 228 -8.22 16.40 -18.04
C THR A 228 -7.22 15.98 -16.97
N TYR A 229 -7.73 15.81 -15.76
CA TYR A 229 -6.99 15.25 -14.63
C TYR A 229 -7.76 14.07 -14.03
N CYS A 230 -7.01 13.05 -13.59
CA CYS A 230 -7.51 12.01 -12.70
C CYS A 230 -6.85 12.16 -11.35
N VAL A 231 -7.64 12.39 -10.30
CA VAL A 231 -7.13 12.65 -8.94
C VAL A 231 -7.54 11.52 -7.99
N ASN A 232 -6.59 10.96 -7.25
CA ASN A 232 -6.88 10.18 -6.04
C ASN A 232 -7.04 11.15 -4.87
N PRO A 233 -8.22 11.30 -4.26
CA PRO A 233 -8.39 12.22 -3.13
C PRO A 233 -7.68 11.76 -1.84
N GLY A 234 -7.31 10.49 -1.77
CA GLY A 234 -6.68 9.85 -0.63
C GLY A 234 -7.66 9.23 0.37
N ALA A 235 -7.11 8.49 1.33
CA ALA A 235 -7.87 7.80 2.38
C ALA A 235 -8.45 8.81 3.38
N ILE A 236 -9.73 9.13 3.20
CA ILE A 236 -10.48 10.13 3.97
C ILE A 236 -11.80 9.52 4.43
N ALA A 237 -12.16 9.76 5.68
CA ALA A 237 -13.43 9.30 6.23
C ALA A 237 -14.56 10.20 5.72
N THR A 238 -15.24 9.79 4.65
CA THR A 238 -16.44 10.44 4.14
C THR A 238 -17.64 9.50 4.17
N THR A 239 -18.82 10.01 3.82
CA THR A 239 -20.07 9.26 3.71
C THR A 239 -19.96 8.05 2.78
N ILE A 240 -19.13 8.08 1.74
CA ILE A 240 -18.96 6.93 0.81
C ILE A 240 -18.37 5.70 1.50
N SER A 241 -17.69 5.89 2.63
CA SER A 241 -17.05 4.83 3.40
C SER A 241 -17.90 4.34 4.57
N GLU A 242 -19.04 4.98 4.84
CA GLU A 242 -19.98 4.61 5.90
C GLU A 242 -20.62 3.26 5.59
N GLY A 243 -20.63 2.37 6.59
CA GLY A 243 -21.14 1.00 6.41
C GLY A 243 -20.27 0.10 5.54
N VAL A 244 -19.30 0.63 4.79
CA VAL A 244 -18.36 -0.16 3.98
C VAL A 244 -17.15 -0.61 4.79
N PHE A 245 -16.60 0.28 5.62
CA PHE A 245 -15.52 -0.07 6.54
C PHE A 245 -15.96 0.07 8.01
N PRO A 246 -15.42 -0.77 8.92
CA PRO A 246 -15.67 -0.61 10.35
C PRO A 246 -15.25 0.78 10.84
N GLU A 247 -16.00 1.35 11.79
CA GLU A 247 -15.73 2.71 12.29
C GLU A 247 -14.34 2.87 12.92
N ALA A 248 -13.82 1.79 13.54
CA ALA A 248 -12.45 1.77 14.04
C ALA A 248 -11.40 1.92 12.92
N MET A 249 -11.67 1.40 11.73
CA MET A 249 -10.82 1.56 10.54
C MET A 249 -10.97 2.97 9.95
N ARG A 250 -12.20 3.48 9.84
CA ARG A 250 -12.45 4.84 9.31
C ARG A 250 -11.73 5.91 10.13
N ARG A 251 -11.69 5.76 11.46
CA ARG A 251 -10.93 6.66 12.36
C ARG A 251 -9.41 6.64 12.15
N ARG A 252 -8.87 5.61 11.49
CA ARG A 252 -7.44 5.50 11.16
C ARG A 252 -7.10 6.11 9.80
N PHE A 253 -8.09 6.61 9.04
CA PHE A 253 -7.82 7.31 7.79
C PHE A 253 -7.06 8.60 8.05
N PRO A 254 -5.85 8.75 7.48
CA PRO A 254 -4.92 9.77 7.93
C PRO A 254 -5.26 11.18 7.46
N MET A 255 -6.05 11.32 6.38
CA MET A 255 -6.21 12.59 5.67
C MET A 255 -7.53 13.28 5.95
N GLN A 256 -7.50 14.61 5.96
CA GLN A 256 -8.68 15.46 6.06
C GLN A 256 -9.21 15.86 4.67
N SER A 257 -10.52 16.02 4.53
CA SER A 257 -11.18 16.39 3.25
C SER A 257 -10.73 17.75 2.68
N GLY A 258 -10.23 18.66 3.52
CA GLY A 258 -9.66 19.93 3.05
C GLY A 258 -8.39 19.76 2.20
N LEU A 259 -7.59 18.71 2.42
CA LEU A 259 -6.38 18.47 1.64
C LEU A 259 -6.66 18.24 0.14
N PRO A 260 -7.52 17.29 -0.27
CA PRO A 260 -7.87 17.15 -1.68
C PRO A 260 -8.65 18.35 -2.22
N GLY A 261 -9.52 18.98 -1.42
CA GLY A 261 -10.25 20.17 -1.86
C GLY A 261 -9.32 21.32 -2.27
N ASP A 262 -8.36 21.65 -1.42
CA ASP A 262 -7.36 22.69 -1.65
C ASP A 262 -6.41 22.30 -2.81
N THR A 263 -6.05 21.03 -2.91
CA THR A 263 -5.23 20.51 -4.02
C THR A 263 -5.94 20.62 -5.36
N ILE A 264 -7.24 20.33 -5.42
CA ILE A 264 -8.04 20.43 -6.65
C ILE A 264 -8.22 21.89 -7.05
N ALA A 265 -8.49 22.79 -6.10
CA ALA A 265 -8.53 24.23 -6.37
C ALA A 265 -7.18 24.75 -6.89
N TRP A 266 -6.07 24.29 -6.29
CA TRP A 266 -4.72 24.60 -6.78
C TRP A 266 -4.52 24.10 -8.21
N LEU A 267 -4.85 22.84 -8.51
CA LEU A 267 -4.77 22.25 -9.86
C LEU A 267 -5.60 23.02 -10.88
N ALA A 268 -6.75 23.53 -10.47
CA ALA A 268 -7.69 24.30 -11.29
C ALA A 268 -7.39 25.80 -11.37
N LYS A 269 -6.33 26.32 -10.72
CA LYS A 269 -5.93 27.74 -10.83
C LYS A 269 -5.47 28.13 -12.23
N GLU A 270 -4.75 27.25 -12.89
CA GLU A 270 -4.12 27.49 -14.19
C GLU A 270 -4.02 26.16 -14.94
N ARG A 271 -3.83 26.23 -16.25
CA ARG A 271 -3.63 25.04 -17.08
C ARG A 271 -2.28 24.41 -16.78
N ARG A 272 -2.29 23.17 -16.28
CA ARG A 272 -1.10 22.36 -15.99
C ARG A 272 -1.03 21.16 -16.91
N GLU A 273 -0.74 21.45 -18.18
CA GLU A 273 -0.59 20.46 -19.27
C GLU A 273 0.35 19.29 -18.89
N TRP A 274 1.39 19.56 -18.10
CA TRP A 274 2.35 18.53 -17.66
C TRP A 274 1.79 17.51 -16.66
N VAL A 275 0.65 17.82 -16.02
CA VAL A 275 -0.09 16.90 -15.12
C VAL A 275 -1.25 16.23 -15.87
N ALA A 276 -1.51 16.62 -17.12
CA ALA A 276 -2.61 16.06 -17.90
C ALA A 276 -2.50 14.54 -18.01
N VAL A 277 -3.66 13.87 -18.04
CA VAL A 277 -3.73 12.41 -18.18
C VAL A 277 -3.40 12.02 -19.63
N SER A 278 -2.13 12.14 -20.04
CA SER A 278 -1.68 11.83 -21.41
C SER A 278 -1.14 10.39 -21.57
N ARG A 279 -0.94 9.66 -20.47
CA ARG A 279 -0.39 8.27 -20.47
C ARG A 279 -0.95 7.36 -19.36
N GLY A 280 -2.20 7.52 -18.94
CA GLY A 280 -2.77 6.72 -17.84
C GLY A 280 -2.20 7.08 -16.46
N PHE A 281 -1.67 8.29 -16.31
CA PHE A 281 -1.18 8.81 -15.04
C PHE A 281 -2.35 9.26 -14.16
N GLN A 282 -2.35 8.82 -12.90
CA GLN A 282 -3.22 9.34 -11.86
C GLN A 282 -2.41 10.28 -10.96
N PHE A 283 -2.93 11.47 -10.71
CA PHE A 283 -2.38 12.38 -9.71
C PHE A 283 -2.80 11.90 -8.32
N GLY A 284 -1.83 11.36 -7.56
CA GLY A 284 -2.06 10.80 -6.24
C GLY A 284 -1.84 11.80 -5.11
N ILE A 285 -2.80 11.95 -4.20
CA ILE A 285 -2.64 12.72 -2.95
C ILE A 285 -2.22 11.80 -1.78
N GLU A 286 -1.78 10.56 -2.05
CA GLU A 286 -1.36 9.59 -1.01
C GLU A 286 0.15 9.38 -0.96
N GLY A 287 0.66 9.25 0.27
CA GLY A 287 2.02 8.79 0.60
C GLY A 287 2.04 7.53 1.48
N TYR A 288 0.91 6.83 1.65
CA TYR A 288 0.78 5.70 2.56
C TYR A 288 0.24 4.46 1.84
N ASP A 289 0.94 3.33 1.97
CA ASP A 289 0.29 2.04 1.81
C ASP A 289 -0.63 1.88 3.01
N LEU A 290 -1.95 1.81 2.77
CA LEU A 290 -2.74 0.88 3.57
C LEU A 290 -2.15 -0.50 3.26
N LEU A 291 -1.08 -0.88 3.99
CA LEU A 291 -0.62 -2.25 4.07
C LEU A 291 -1.86 -3.13 4.19
N PRO A 292 -1.89 -4.33 3.57
CA PRO A 292 -3.04 -5.21 3.69
C PRO A 292 -3.37 -5.33 5.17
N VAL A 293 -4.40 -4.60 5.60
CA VAL A 293 -4.94 -4.73 6.93
C VAL A 293 -5.57 -6.10 6.81
N ASN A 294 -4.88 -7.12 7.31
CA ASN A 294 -5.49 -8.41 7.55
C ASN A 294 -6.74 -8.06 8.36
N MET A 295 -7.90 -8.12 7.70
CA MET A 295 -9.15 -7.78 8.35
C MET A 295 -9.42 -8.93 9.29
N VAL A 296 -8.95 -8.75 10.52
CA VAL A 296 -9.29 -9.63 11.62
C VAL A 296 -10.74 -9.31 11.97
N LYS A 297 -11.57 -10.34 12.15
CA LYS A 297 -12.98 -10.18 12.51
C LYS A 297 -13.17 -9.37 13.79
N GLU A 298 -12.20 -9.43 14.71
CA GLU A 298 -12.13 -8.62 15.93
C GLU A 298 -10.68 -8.49 16.44
N THR A 299 -10.40 -7.46 17.25
CA THR A 299 -9.03 -7.12 17.73
C THR A 299 -8.75 -7.50 19.18
N LYS A 300 -9.75 -8.04 19.89
CA LYS A 300 -9.74 -8.22 21.36
C LYS A 300 -8.46 -8.88 21.90
N LEU A 301 -7.96 -9.95 21.26
CA LEU A 301 -6.75 -10.64 21.72
C LEU A 301 -5.46 -9.84 21.46
N TYR A 302 -5.42 -9.07 20.37
CA TYR A 302 -4.31 -8.17 20.06
C TYR A 302 -4.24 -7.01 21.06
N ASP A 303 -5.41 -6.47 21.43
CA ASP A 303 -5.55 -5.41 22.44
C ASP A 303 -5.09 -5.88 23.83
N SER A 304 -5.40 -7.13 24.22
CA SER A 304 -4.94 -7.73 25.48
C SER A 304 -3.42 -7.81 25.59
N LEU A 305 -2.70 -8.00 24.46
CA LEU A 305 -1.23 -7.99 24.41
C LEU A 305 -0.64 -6.60 24.11
N GLY A 306 -1.48 -5.61 23.78
CA GLY A 306 -1.04 -4.26 23.41
C GLY A 306 -0.26 -4.21 22.10
N ILE A 307 -0.64 -5.04 21.13
CA ILE A 307 0.03 -5.17 19.82
C ILE A 307 -0.97 -4.98 18.67
N SER A 308 -0.46 -4.72 17.45
CA SER A 308 -1.29 -4.66 16.24
C SER A 308 -1.64 -6.05 15.72
N GLU A 309 -2.78 -6.15 15.03
CA GLU A 309 -3.21 -7.26 14.16
C GLU A 309 -2.17 -7.69 13.12
N SER A 310 -1.26 -6.77 12.75
CA SER A 310 -0.14 -7.01 11.84
C SER A 310 1.13 -7.56 12.52
N ALA A 311 1.12 -7.73 13.85
CA ALA A 311 2.30 -8.14 14.61
C ALA A 311 2.84 -9.50 14.13
N THR A 312 4.15 -9.56 13.99
CA THR A 312 4.90 -10.79 13.70
C THR A 312 4.84 -11.75 14.89
N GLN A 313 5.12 -13.03 14.65
CA GLN A 313 5.16 -14.03 15.71
C GLN A 313 6.18 -13.71 16.82
N ASP A 314 7.29 -13.06 16.47
CA ASP A 314 8.29 -12.62 17.44
C ASP A 314 7.81 -11.44 18.28
N GLU A 315 7.03 -10.52 17.69
CA GLU A 315 6.42 -9.41 18.41
C GLU A 315 5.33 -9.88 19.38
N ILE A 316 4.52 -10.87 18.98
CA ILE A 316 3.54 -11.53 19.86
C ILE A 316 4.23 -12.16 21.08
N LYS A 317 5.32 -12.90 20.86
CA LYS A 317 6.14 -13.50 21.93
C LYS A 317 6.74 -12.45 22.87
N LYS A 318 7.31 -11.39 22.32
CA LYS A 318 7.90 -10.29 23.11
C LYS A 318 6.84 -9.54 23.93
N ALA A 319 5.68 -9.28 23.33
CA ALA A 319 4.58 -8.61 23.99
C ALA A 319 4.00 -9.44 25.12
N TYR A 320 3.79 -10.74 24.91
CA TYR A 320 3.38 -11.66 25.96
C TYR A 320 4.40 -11.70 27.10
N ARG A 321 5.71 -11.82 26.83
CA ARG A 321 6.75 -11.77 27.86
C ARG A 321 6.65 -10.51 28.72
N LYS A 322 6.49 -9.36 28.07
CA LYS A 322 6.39 -8.06 28.75
C LYS A 322 5.11 -7.96 29.59
N ALA A 323 3.97 -8.41 29.06
CA ALA A 323 2.69 -8.39 29.75
C ALA A 323 2.64 -9.40 30.92
N ALA A 324 3.13 -10.62 30.71
CA ALA A 324 3.21 -11.68 31.70
C ALA A 324 4.11 -11.28 32.88
N LEU A 325 5.30 -10.70 32.62
CA LEU A 325 6.17 -10.19 33.69
C LEU A 325 5.57 -8.99 34.44
N LYS A 326 4.79 -8.16 33.75
CA LYS A 326 4.13 -6.99 34.34
C LYS A 326 2.98 -7.41 35.26
N TRP A 327 2.17 -8.39 34.86
CA TRP A 327 0.97 -8.79 35.57
C TRP A 327 1.13 -10.06 36.42
N HIS A 328 2.34 -10.64 36.49
CA HIS A 328 2.60 -11.88 37.22
C HIS A 328 2.10 -11.80 38.69
N PRO A 329 1.37 -12.81 39.19
CA PRO A 329 0.81 -12.82 40.54
C PRO A 329 1.84 -12.57 41.64
N ASP A 330 3.04 -13.17 41.54
CA ASP A 330 4.10 -13.00 42.54
C ASP A 330 4.62 -11.56 42.68
N LYS A 331 4.54 -10.75 41.61
CA LYS A 331 4.97 -9.35 41.62
C LYS A 331 3.83 -8.37 41.95
N ASN A 332 2.59 -8.86 41.98
CA ASN A 332 1.38 -8.06 42.10
C ASN A 332 0.41 -8.66 43.14
N LYS A 333 0.93 -9.09 44.29
CA LYS A 333 0.18 -9.79 45.34
C LYS A 333 -1.00 -8.98 45.91
N ASP A 334 -0.91 -7.65 45.87
CA ASP A 334 -1.91 -6.72 46.41
C ASP A 334 -2.88 -6.17 45.35
N ASN A 335 -2.72 -6.54 44.06
CA ASN A 335 -3.57 -6.07 42.98
C ASN A 335 -4.48 -7.19 42.46
N PRO A 336 -5.76 -7.24 42.87
CA PRO A 336 -6.69 -8.29 42.44
C PRO A 336 -6.92 -8.31 40.91
N GLN A 337 -6.74 -7.18 40.22
CA GLN A 337 -6.88 -7.10 38.76
C GLN A 337 -5.68 -7.65 37.99
N ALA A 338 -4.53 -7.87 38.66
CA ALA A 338 -3.34 -8.39 38.00
C ALA A 338 -3.51 -9.86 37.61
N SER A 339 -4.19 -10.66 38.44
CA SER A 339 -4.49 -12.06 38.15
C SER A 339 -5.40 -12.22 36.92
N GLU A 340 -6.43 -11.36 36.80
CA GLU A 340 -7.31 -11.34 35.62
C GLU A 340 -6.57 -10.95 34.35
N LYS A 341 -5.77 -9.87 34.39
CA LYS A 341 -4.95 -9.44 33.25
C LYS A 341 -3.89 -10.46 32.85
N PHE A 342 -3.30 -11.18 33.81
CA PHE A 342 -2.35 -12.24 33.54
C PHE A 342 -3.00 -13.42 32.79
N LYS A 343 -4.24 -13.79 33.17
CA LYS A 343 -5.04 -14.80 32.46
C LYS A 343 -5.40 -14.33 31.06
N GLU A 344 -5.90 -13.10 30.89
CA GLU A 344 -6.25 -12.54 29.58
C GLU A 344 -5.05 -12.51 28.61
N CYS A 345 -3.88 -12.07 29.09
CA CYS A 345 -2.67 -12.05 28.28
C CYS A 345 -2.21 -13.46 27.88
N SER A 346 -2.39 -14.44 28.77
CA SER A 346 -1.99 -15.84 28.51
C SER A 346 -2.94 -16.52 27.51
N GLN A 347 -4.25 -16.26 27.59
CA GLN A 347 -5.22 -16.72 26.61
C GLN A 347 -4.98 -16.10 25.23
N ALA A 348 -4.67 -14.80 25.18
CA ALA A 348 -4.31 -14.14 23.94
C ALA A 348 -3.06 -14.75 23.32
N TYR A 349 -2.04 -15.06 24.12
CA TYR A 349 -0.83 -15.71 23.63
C TYR A 349 -1.08 -17.14 23.13
N GLU A 350 -1.89 -17.94 23.82
CA GLU A 350 -2.22 -19.32 23.42
C GLU A 350 -2.89 -19.40 22.04
N ILE A 351 -3.69 -18.40 21.67
CA ILE A 351 -4.37 -18.32 20.37
C ILE A 351 -3.47 -17.66 19.32
N LEU A 352 -2.82 -16.53 19.64
CA LEU A 352 -2.08 -15.73 18.65
C LEU A 352 -0.70 -16.32 18.31
N SER A 353 -0.09 -17.11 19.21
CA SER A 353 1.22 -17.73 18.98
C SER A 353 1.17 -18.96 18.07
N ASP A 354 -0.01 -19.58 17.92
CA ASP A 354 -0.26 -20.68 16.98
C ASP A 354 -0.77 -20.11 15.65
N PRO A 355 -0.07 -20.33 14.53
CA PRO A 355 -0.47 -19.77 13.23
C PRO A 355 -1.86 -20.19 12.75
N GLU A 356 -2.30 -21.42 13.02
CA GLU A 356 -3.60 -21.92 12.58
C GLU A 356 -4.72 -21.36 13.46
N LYS A 357 -4.54 -21.34 14.79
CA LYS A 357 -5.52 -20.72 15.71
C LYS A 357 -5.64 -19.22 15.47
N ARG A 358 -4.52 -18.53 15.22
CA ARG A 358 -4.51 -17.11 14.84
C ARG A 358 -5.28 -16.89 13.55
N LYS A 359 -5.07 -17.72 12.53
CA LYS A 359 -5.80 -17.62 11.26
C LYS A 359 -7.30 -17.83 11.45
N THR A 360 -7.72 -18.82 12.24
CA THR A 360 -9.13 -19.05 12.56
C THR A 360 -9.72 -17.89 13.36
N TYR A 361 -8.97 -17.34 14.32
CA TYR A 361 -9.37 -16.15 15.08
C TYR A 361 -9.55 -14.93 14.18
N ASP A 362 -8.57 -14.67 13.31
CA ASP A 362 -8.58 -13.58 12.35
C ASP A 362 -9.78 -13.68 11.40
N GLN A 363 -10.15 -14.89 10.98
CA GLN A 363 -11.28 -15.10 10.06
C GLN A 363 -12.65 -15.13 10.74
N TYR A 364 -12.76 -15.74 11.92
CA TYR A 364 -14.06 -16.12 12.50
C TYR A 364 -14.30 -15.62 13.94
N GLY A 365 -13.33 -14.95 14.57
CA GLY A 365 -13.44 -14.34 15.90
C GLY A 365 -13.44 -15.36 17.05
N LEU A 366 -13.35 -14.86 18.29
CA LEU A 366 -13.19 -15.70 19.49
C LEU A 366 -14.37 -16.65 19.73
N GLU A 367 -15.60 -16.18 19.48
CA GLU A 367 -16.81 -17.01 19.61
C GLU A 367 -16.76 -18.28 18.76
N PHE A 368 -16.17 -18.22 17.56
CA PHE A 368 -16.08 -19.39 16.68
C PHE A 368 -15.09 -20.44 17.20
N LEU A 369 -13.97 -19.99 17.77
CA LEU A 369 -13.01 -20.88 18.46
C LEU A 369 -13.63 -21.54 19.69
N LEU A 370 -14.44 -20.80 20.45
CA LEU A 370 -15.11 -21.30 21.64
C LEU A 370 -16.21 -22.33 21.32
N ARG A 371 -16.90 -22.19 20.18
CA ARG A 371 -17.98 -23.09 19.76
C ARG A 371 -17.53 -24.35 19.02
N GLY A 372 -16.24 -24.46 18.65
CA GLY A 372 -15.67 -25.69 18.08
C GLY A 372 -15.82 -25.88 16.56
N GLY A 373 -15.99 -24.81 15.78
CA GLY A 373 -16.02 -24.88 14.31
C GLY A 373 -17.41 -24.94 13.66
N VAL A 374 -17.45 -25.00 12.31
CA VAL A 374 -18.67 -24.95 11.49
C VAL A 374 -19.53 -26.21 11.74
N PRO A 375 -20.88 -26.11 11.84
CA PRO A 375 -21.74 -27.28 11.81
C PRO A 375 -21.47 -28.05 10.51
N GLN A 376 -21.12 -29.33 10.63
CA GLN A 376 -21.00 -30.23 9.50
C GLN A 376 -22.41 -30.54 9.00
N GLU A 377 -22.73 -30.13 7.77
CA GLU A 377 -23.93 -30.59 7.08
C GLU A 377 -23.78 -32.09 6.78
N ASP A 378 -24.55 -32.94 7.47
CA ASP A 378 -25.38 -33.95 6.81
C ASP A 378 -26.35 -34.68 7.77
N ALA A 379 -27.57 -34.85 7.26
CA ALA A 379 -28.57 -35.88 7.55
C ALA A 379 -29.39 -35.83 8.87
N GLY A 380 -30.54 -35.12 8.80
CA GLY A 380 -31.86 -35.71 9.11
C GLY A 380 -32.40 -35.68 10.56
N GLY A 381 -33.44 -34.86 10.79
CA GLY A 381 -34.40 -35.04 11.92
C GLY A 381 -35.05 -33.73 12.40
N PRO A 382 -36.40 -33.62 12.48
CA PRO A 382 -37.07 -32.37 12.83
C PRO A 382 -37.32 -32.26 14.35
N GLY A 383 -37.06 -31.09 14.94
CA GLY A 383 -37.69 -30.67 16.20
C GLY A 383 -36.79 -29.89 17.17
N GLY A 384 -37.13 -28.63 17.42
CA GLY A 384 -36.64 -27.86 18.58
C GLY A 384 -36.61 -26.34 18.36
N ASN A 385 -37.50 -25.61 19.02
CA ASN A 385 -37.81 -24.18 18.83
C ASN A 385 -36.63 -23.18 18.98
N PRO A 386 -36.58 -22.09 18.17
CA PRO A 386 -35.48 -21.12 18.13
C PRO A 386 -35.66 -19.88 19.03
N PHE A 387 -36.47 -19.94 20.10
CA PHE A 387 -36.72 -18.77 20.95
C PHE A 387 -36.91 -19.15 22.42
N ALA A 388 -35.80 -19.35 23.14
CA ALA A 388 -35.80 -19.45 24.59
C ALA A 388 -34.58 -18.70 25.15
N GLY A 389 -34.81 -17.46 25.59
CA GLY A 389 -34.01 -16.82 26.63
C GLY A 389 -32.97 -15.79 26.19
N ALA A 390 -33.41 -14.66 25.62
CA ALA A 390 -32.70 -13.40 25.80
C ALA A 390 -32.90 -12.91 27.24
N GLY A 391 -31.82 -12.66 27.97
CA GLY A 391 -31.89 -12.11 29.33
C GLY A 391 -30.52 -11.82 29.96
N GLY A 392 -29.99 -10.63 29.69
CA GLY A 392 -29.30 -9.76 30.67
C GLY A 392 -27.90 -10.12 31.18
N GLY A 393 -27.00 -9.12 31.09
CA GLY A 393 -26.01 -8.83 32.14
C GLY A 393 -24.66 -9.52 32.03
N GLY A 394 -23.59 -8.73 31.90
CA GLY A 394 -22.22 -9.20 31.83
C GLY A 394 -21.71 -9.91 33.09
N GLY A 395 -20.71 -10.78 32.89
CA GLY A 395 -19.96 -11.48 33.92
C GLY A 395 -19.93 -12.99 33.66
N PHE A 396 -18.85 -13.50 33.04
CA PHE A 396 -18.63 -14.94 32.90
C PHE A 396 -18.00 -15.50 34.20
N PRO A 397 -18.58 -16.53 34.84
CA PRO A 397 -17.98 -17.18 36.01
C PRO A 397 -17.14 -18.40 35.59
N PHE A 398 -15.99 -18.61 36.24
CA PHE A 398 -15.27 -19.89 36.18
C PHE A 398 -15.08 -20.42 37.60
N ALA A 399 -15.61 -21.61 37.87
CA ALA A 399 -15.40 -22.35 39.12
C ALA A 399 -14.66 -23.67 38.84
N SER A 400 -13.74 -23.96 39.76
CA SER A 400 -12.72 -25.02 39.77
C SER A 400 -13.27 -26.43 40.09
N SER A 401 -12.70 -27.46 39.47
CA SER A 401 -12.24 -28.73 40.08
C SER A 401 -11.51 -29.53 38.99
N GLY A 402 -10.38 -30.22 39.12
CA GLY A 402 -9.62 -30.75 40.26
C GLY A 402 -9.24 -32.20 39.92
N GLY A 403 -7.94 -32.52 39.73
CA GLY A 403 -7.46 -33.90 39.63
C GLY A 403 -6.19 -34.14 38.78
N MET A 404 -5.08 -34.49 39.45
CA MET A 404 -3.81 -35.04 38.91
C MET A 404 -3.77 -36.57 39.23
N PRO A 405 -2.81 -37.45 38.80
CA PRO A 405 -1.46 -37.17 38.26
C PRO A 405 -0.87 -38.12 37.17
N GLY A 406 0.22 -37.68 36.51
CA GLY A 406 1.36 -38.56 36.16
C GLY A 406 1.85 -38.59 34.68
N GLY A 407 3.15 -38.35 34.47
CA GLY A 407 3.95 -39.03 33.41
C GLY A 407 4.32 -38.26 32.13
N THR A 408 5.52 -37.67 32.13
CA THR A 408 6.41 -37.23 31.03
C THR A 408 6.04 -37.40 29.53
N ARG A 409 5.82 -36.23 28.89
CA ARG A 409 6.35 -35.67 27.60
C ARG A 409 6.28 -36.45 26.27
N SER A 410 5.35 -36.03 25.41
CA SER A 410 5.56 -35.75 23.97
C SER A 410 4.32 -35.03 23.39
N PHE A 411 4.50 -33.90 22.69
CA PHE A 411 3.39 -33.18 22.03
C PHE A 411 2.74 -34.06 20.97
N HIS A 412 1.45 -34.36 21.15
CA HIS A 412 0.62 -34.96 20.13
C HIS A 412 -0.66 -34.12 20.03
N PHE A 413 -0.76 -33.25 19.02
CA PHE A 413 -2.03 -32.63 18.67
C PHE A 413 -2.66 -33.47 17.57
N SER A 414 -3.59 -34.34 17.99
CA SER A 414 -4.49 -35.05 17.07
C SER A 414 -5.59 -34.10 16.64
N THR A 415 -5.57 -33.65 15.39
CA THR A 415 -6.78 -33.20 14.71
C THR A 415 -7.54 -34.46 14.29
N GLY A 416 -8.39 -34.97 15.18
CA GLY A 416 -9.14 -36.19 14.94
C GLY A 416 -10.34 -36.29 15.85
N GLY A 417 -11.52 -36.02 15.29
CA GLY A 417 -12.84 -36.58 15.62
C GLY A 417 -13.30 -36.58 17.07
N GLY A 418 -14.34 -35.78 17.36
CA GLY A 418 -15.18 -35.96 18.54
C GLY A 418 -15.41 -34.66 19.29
N GLY A 419 -16.67 -34.20 19.35
CA GLY A 419 -17.05 -32.91 19.90
C GLY A 419 -16.60 -32.69 21.35
N ASN A 420 -15.87 -31.60 21.55
CA ASN A 420 -15.94 -30.71 22.72
C ASN A 420 -15.08 -29.47 22.42
N GLY A 421 -15.54 -28.29 22.84
CA GLY A 421 -14.91 -26.99 22.57
C GLY A 421 -13.48 -26.84 23.09
N PHE A 422 -12.85 -25.73 22.69
CA PHE A 422 -11.48 -25.38 23.05
C PHE A 422 -11.29 -25.30 24.57
N ASN A 423 -10.33 -26.07 25.11
CA ASN A 423 -9.89 -25.94 26.51
C ASN A 423 -8.58 -25.13 26.56
N PHE A 424 -8.55 -24.09 27.38
CA PHE A 424 -7.35 -23.28 27.62
C PHE A 424 -6.40 -23.99 28.58
N SER A 425 -5.11 -23.85 28.32
CA SER A 425 -4.07 -24.32 29.25
C SER A 425 -4.01 -23.39 30.48
N ASN A 426 -3.56 -23.90 31.63
CA ASN A 426 -3.38 -23.04 32.81
C ASN A 426 -2.31 -21.95 32.52
N ALA A 427 -2.60 -20.70 32.86
CA ALA A 427 -1.72 -19.56 32.60
C ALA A 427 -0.32 -19.73 33.21
N ASP A 428 -0.21 -20.38 34.38
CA ASP A 428 1.07 -20.65 35.03
C ASP A 428 1.90 -21.71 34.27
N ASP A 429 1.23 -22.70 33.67
CA ASP A 429 1.88 -23.74 32.86
C ASP A 429 2.39 -23.16 31.53
N ILE A 430 1.59 -22.29 30.88
CA ILE A 430 1.97 -21.56 29.66
C ILE A 430 3.22 -20.70 29.92
N PHE A 431 3.23 -19.96 31.03
CA PHE A 431 4.36 -19.11 31.41
C PHE A 431 5.60 -19.93 31.76
N GLY A 432 5.43 -21.02 32.53
CA GLY A 432 6.52 -21.91 32.92
C GLY A 432 7.17 -22.60 31.72
N GLU A 433 6.38 -23.03 30.74
CA GLU A 433 6.88 -23.62 29.49
C GLU A 433 7.59 -22.58 28.61
N PHE A 434 7.01 -21.37 28.49
CA PHE A 434 7.60 -20.26 27.75
C PHE A 434 8.99 -19.85 28.30
N MET A 435 9.14 -19.79 29.63
CA MET A 435 10.41 -19.48 30.28
C MET A 435 11.43 -20.60 30.15
N ARG A 436 10.99 -21.87 30.11
CA ARG A 436 11.87 -23.04 29.88
C ARG A 436 12.38 -23.12 28.44
N ASN A 437 11.54 -22.79 27.46
CA ASN A 437 11.88 -22.86 26.04
C ASN A 437 12.66 -21.63 25.54
N SER A 438 12.80 -20.58 26.37
CA SER A 438 13.58 -19.37 26.07
C SER A 438 15.02 -19.40 26.58
N GLY A 439 15.48 -20.52 27.16
CA GLY A 439 16.84 -20.65 27.69
C GLY A 439 17.86 -21.09 26.64
N SER A 440 18.34 -20.18 25.78
CA SER A 440 19.66 -20.25 25.11
C SER A 440 19.95 -19.03 24.21
N GLY A 441 20.81 -18.10 24.68
CA GLY A 441 21.47 -17.00 23.93
C GLY A 441 20.77 -15.63 24.09
N GLY A 442 21.16 -14.76 25.05
CA GLY A 442 22.31 -13.83 25.03
C GLY A 442 21.85 -12.49 24.39
N ASP A 443 21.85 -11.30 25.00
CA ASP A 443 22.51 -10.72 26.17
C ASP A 443 21.58 -9.70 26.88
N ASP A 444 22.01 -9.23 28.05
CA ASP A 444 21.44 -8.27 29.00
C ASP A 444 20.62 -8.84 30.17
N PHE A 445 21.21 -8.66 31.36
CA PHE A 445 20.71 -8.78 32.74
C PHE A 445 21.19 -9.99 33.57
N ASP A 446 22.18 -9.67 34.42
CA ASP A 446 22.81 -10.41 35.50
C ASP A 446 21.84 -10.68 36.68
N PHE A 447 21.71 -11.94 37.10
CA PHE A 447 21.58 -12.33 38.52
C PHE A 447 21.88 -13.82 38.69
N GLY A 448 22.84 -14.15 39.56
CA GLY A 448 23.45 -15.48 39.67
C GLY A 448 22.79 -16.52 40.58
N GLY A 449 23.43 -17.70 40.61
CA GLY A 449 23.40 -18.65 41.72
C GLY A 449 22.83 -20.04 41.42
N PHE A 450 23.67 -21.07 41.65
CA PHE A 450 23.39 -22.51 41.82
C PHE A 450 23.09 -23.31 40.53
N GLY A 451 23.73 -24.44 40.21
CA GLY A 451 24.57 -25.37 40.95
C GLY A 451 24.04 -26.80 40.79
N MET A 452 24.90 -27.75 40.37
CA MET A 452 24.69 -29.21 40.22
C MET A 452 23.93 -29.67 38.95
N GLY A 453 24.32 -30.72 38.22
CA GLY A 453 25.35 -31.76 38.37
C GLY A 453 24.92 -33.02 37.59
N GLY A 454 25.87 -33.77 37.01
CA GLY A 454 25.71 -35.21 36.72
C GLY A 454 25.30 -35.66 35.31
N MET A 455 26.29 -36.16 34.56
CA MET A 455 26.23 -37.15 33.46
C MET A 455 25.68 -38.53 33.95
N PRO A 456 25.67 -39.67 33.19
CA PRO A 456 25.72 -39.98 31.74
C PRO A 456 24.87 -41.21 31.27
N GLY A 457 24.78 -41.44 29.94
CA GLY A 457 24.71 -42.78 29.28
C GLY A 457 23.34 -43.50 29.28
N GLY A 458 23.00 -44.41 28.36
CA GLY A 458 23.69 -45.02 27.23
C GLY A 458 22.75 -45.93 26.41
N MET A 459 23.05 -46.02 25.11
CA MET A 459 23.12 -47.19 24.21
C MET A 459 22.13 -48.38 24.27
N GLY A 460 21.67 -48.78 23.07
CA GLY A 460 21.27 -50.16 22.67
C GLY A 460 19.79 -50.27 22.27
N GLY A 461 19.36 -50.86 21.15
CA GLY A 461 20.00 -51.67 20.13
C GLY A 461 19.04 -52.79 19.67
N MET A 462 18.86 -52.96 18.34
CA MET A 462 18.39 -54.15 17.58
C MET A 462 17.00 -54.72 17.93
N GLY A 463 16.07 -54.91 16.99
CA GLY A 463 16.07 -55.71 15.75
C GLY A 463 14.60 -56.23 15.61
N GLY A 464 14.05 -56.75 14.52
CA GLY A 464 14.48 -57.21 13.21
C GLY A 464 13.34 -58.10 12.66
N GLY A 465 13.25 -58.26 11.34
CA GLY A 465 12.44 -59.29 10.65
C GLY A 465 10.97 -58.92 10.45
N GLY A 466 10.47 -58.71 9.24
CA GLY A 466 10.32 -59.67 8.14
C GLY A 466 8.80 -59.80 7.94
N GLY A 467 8.17 -59.74 6.77
CA GLY A 467 8.48 -60.14 5.42
C GLY A 467 7.15 -60.71 4.89
N GLY A 468 6.61 -60.19 3.78
CA GLY A 468 5.31 -60.62 3.29
C GLY A 468 5.06 -60.17 1.85
N LYS A 469 5.34 -61.05 0.91
CA LYS A 469 5.33 -60.85 -0.54
C LYS A 469 3.99 -61.34 -1.12
N GLY A 470 3.41 -60.58 -2.03
CA GLY A 470 2.32 -60.97 -2.93
C GLY A 470 1.71 -59.71 -3.53
N GLY A 471 1.52 -59.50 -4.83
CA GLY A 471 1.57 -60.34 -6.01
C GLY A 471 0.47 -59.86 -6.94
N ARG A 472 0.83 -59.55 -8.20
CA ARG A 472 -0.01 -59.39 -9.41
C ARG A 472 -0.43 -57.98 -9.88
N PHE A 473 0.21 -57.63 -11.00
CA PHE A 473 -0.21 -56.87 -12.19
C PHE A 473 -1.60 -56.22 -12.24
N ARG A 474 -1.60 -54.91 -12.54
CA ARG A 474 -2.57 -54.29 -13.47
C ARG A 474 -1.98 -53.01 -14.08
N GLY A 475 -2.12 -52.86 -15.40
CA GLY A 475 -1.58 -51.76 -16.18
C GLY A 475 -2.11 -50.39 -15.74
N GLY A 476 -1.20 -49.41 -15.66
CA GLY A 476 -1.49 -48.03 -15.34
C GLY A 476 -1.00 -47.12 -16.46
N ARG A 477 -1.87 -46.20 -16.89
CA ARG A 477 -1.50 -44.99 -17.64
C ARG A 477 -0.24 -44.37 -17.03
N ARG A 478 0.72 -43.96 -17.86
CA ARG A 478 1.92 -43.24 -17.43
C ARG A 478 1.45 -42.03 -16.60
N ALA A 479 1.77 -42.03 -15.30
CA ALA A 479 1.48 -40.92 -14.42
C ALA A 479 2.17 -39.66 -14.97
N PRO A 480 1.57 -38.46 -14.82
CA PRO A 480 2.26 -37.21 -15.14
C PRO A 480 3.57 -37.18 -14.33
N GLU A 481 4.69 -36.95 -15.01
CA GLU A 481 5.97 -36.74 -14.31
C GLU A 481 5.78 -35.57 -13.33
N PRO A 482 6.18 -35.73 -12.06
CA PRO A 482 6.04 -34.66 -11.08
C PRO A 482 6.78 -33.41 -11.55
N GLU A 483 6.09 -32.27 -11.52
CA GLU A 483 6.60 -30.99 -11.99
C GLU A 483 7.77 -30.54 -11.10
N VAL A 484 8.95 -30.38 -11.69
CA VAL A 484 10.15 -29.90 -10.98
C VAL A 484 9.91 -28.49 -10.49
N THR A 485 9.90 -28.29 -9.17
CA THR A 485 9.66 -26.96 -8.57
C THR A 485 10.91 -26.08 -8.64
N VAL A 486 10.73 -24.80 -8.96
CA VAL A 486 11.81 -23.81 -9.18
C VAL A 486 11.88 -22.84 -8.00
N VAL A 487 13.07 -22.62 -7.46
CA VAL A 487 13.35 -21.62 -6.42
C VAL A 487 14.13 -20.45 -7.01
N GLU A 488 13.66 -19.22 -6.80
CA GLU A 488 14.35 -18.01 -7.25
C GLU A 488 15.05 -17.28 -6.08
N LYS A 489 16.32 -16.90 -6.25
CA LYS A 489 17.10 -16.16 -5.24
C LYS A 489 17.75 -14.91 -5.84
N PRO A 490 17.71 -13.75 -5.17
CA PRO A 490 18.43 -12.57 -5.65
C PRO A 490 19.95 -12.76 -5.51
N LEU A 491 20.70 -12.28 -6.50
CA LEU A 491 22.15 -12.29 -6.53
C LEU A 491 22.66 -10.85 -6.67
N ALA A 492 23.16 -10.29 -5.57
CA ALA A 492 23.69 -8.93 -5.54
C ALA A 492 25.07 -8.84 -6.22
N VAL A 493 25.15 -8.04 -7.28
CA VAL A 493 26.34 -7.82 -8.10
C VAL A 493 26.65 -6.32 -8.16
N SER A 494 27.91 -5.95 -7.98
CA SER A 494 28.39 -4.57 -8.13
C SER A 494 28.51 -4.15 -9.60
N LEU A 495 28.58 -2.85 -9.86
CA LEU A 495 28.76 -2.35 -11.23
C LEU A 495 30.11 -2.78 -11.81
N GLU A 496 31.17 -2.85 -10.99
CA GLU A 496 32.51 -3.30 -11.39
C GLU A 496 32.47 -4.76 -11.84
N GLU A 497 31.79 -5.63 -11.08
CA GLU A 497 31.61 -7.04 -11.44
C GLU A 497 30.78 -7.21 -12.72
N LEU A 498 29.78 -6.36 -12.95
CA LEU A 498 29.01 -6.33 -14.19
C LEU A 498 29.81 -5.75 -15.36
N TYR A 499 30.76 -4.86 -15.09
CA TYR A 499 31.64 -4.25 -16.09
C TYR A 499 32.72 -5.25 -16.55
N SER A 500 33.48 -5.82 -15.62
CA SER A 500 34.59 -6.73 -15.93
C SER A 500 34.11 -8.15 -16.26
N GLY A 501 32.92 -8.53 -15.79
CA GLY A 501 32.54 -9.93 -15.68
C GLY A 501 33.34 -10.64 -14.58
N THR A 502 32.75 -11.65 -13.96
CA THR A 502 33.41 -12.44 -12.90
C THR A 502 32.69 -13.77 -12.69
N THR A 503 33.25 -14.67 -11.89
CA THR A 503 32.57 -15.88 -11.42
C THR A 503 32.42 -15.80 -9.91
N LYS A 504 31.18 -15.76 -9.41
CA LYS A 504 30.91 -15.74 -7.97
C LYS A 504 30.73 -17.16 -7.44
N LYS A 505 31.46 -17.52 -6.38
CA LYS A 505 31.26 -18.78 -5.66
C LYS A 505 30.23 -18.57 -4.56
N LEU A 506 29.09 -19.24 -4.65
CA LEU A 506 28.00 -19.17 -3.69
C LEU A 506 27.81 -20.52 -3.01
N LYS A 507 27.91 -20.54 -1.69
CA LYS A 507 27.61 -21.72 -0.89
C LYS A 507 26.10 -21.78 -0.65
N ILE A 508 25.45 -22.80 -1.19
CA ILE A 508 24.03 -23.09 -0.98
C ILE A 508 23.88 -24.29 -0.04
N LYS A 509 22.82 -24.29 0.76
CA LYS A 509 22.40 -25.44 1.55
C LYS A 509 21.30 -26.15 0.78
N ARG A 510 21.45 -27.47 0.61
CA ARG A 510 20.47 -28.35 -0.02
C ARG A 510 20.03 -29.41 0.99
N LYS A 511 18.72 -29.60 1.13
CA LYS A 511 18.15 -30.71 1.89
C LYS A 511 18.06 -31.96 1.01
N THR A 512 18.57 -33.07 1.50
CA THR A 512 18.54 -34.39 0.86
C THR A 512 17.80 -35.38 1.75
N TYR A 513 17.04 -36.29 1.14
CA TYR A 513 16.26 -37.30 1.83
C TYR A 513 16.89 -38.67 1.63
N ASP A 514 17.25 -39.33 2.73
CA ASP A 514 17.77 -40.70 2.71
C ASP A 514 16.60 -41.69 2.86
N GLN A 515 16.27 -42.38 1.76
CA GLN A 515 15.17 -43.36 1.70
C GLN A 515 15.36 -44.56 2.63
N SER A 516 16.58 -44.82 3.10
CA SER A 516 16.87 -45.96 3.98
C SER A 516 16.64 -45.67 5.47
N THR A 517 16.78 -44.41 5.89
CA THR A 517 16.73 -44.00 7.31
C THR A 517 15.58 -43.04 7.63
N GLY A 518 14.88 -42.52 6.62
CA GLY A 518 13.78 -41.55 6.79
C GLY A 518 14.24 -40.19 7.32
N LYS A 519 15.55 -39.97 7.46
CA LYS A 519 16.13 -38.74 8.02
C LYS A 519 16.46 -37.74 6.90
N GLN A 520 16.08 -36.48 7.14
CA GLN A 520 16.53 -35.36 6.32
C GLN A 520 17.96 -34.97 6.71
N SER A 521 18.84 -34.82 5.71
CA SER A 521 20.18 -34.28 5.89
C SER A 521 20.33 -32.98 5.11
N THR A 522 21.15 -32.04 5.62
CA THR A 522 21.49 -30.81 4.89
C THR A 522 22.93 -30.89 4.43
N GLN A 523 23.15 -30.71 3.13
CA GLN A 523 24.48 -30.70 2.52
C GLN A 523 24.80 -29.31 1.98
N ASP A 524 26.05 -28.89 2.17
CA ASP A 524 26.57 -27.65 1.59
C ASP A 524 27.07 -27.94 0.17
N ARG A 525 26.61 -27.16 -0.82
CA ARG A 525 27.08 -27.21 -2.21
C ARG A 525 27.56 -25.84 -2.65
N ILE A 526 28.74 -25.77 -3.26
CA ILE A 526 29.28 -24.51 -3.81
C ILE A 526 28.88 -24.44 -5.28
N LEU A 527 28.20 -23.37 -5.66
CA LEU A 527 27.86 -23.05 -7.05
C LEU A 527 28.77 -21.95 -7.57
N GLU A 528 29.35 -22.16 -8.74
CA GLU A 528 30.09 -21.15 -9.47
C GLU A 528 29.14 -20.45 -10.44
N VAL A 529 28.81 -19.20 -10.13
CA VAL A 529 27.83 -18.40 -10.87
C VAL A 529 28.54 -17.45 -11.82
N PRO A 530 28.53 -17.70 -13.14
CA PRO A 530 29.20 -16.85 -14.11
C PRO A 530 28.41 -15.55 -14.34
N ILE A 531 29.02 -14.43 -14.04
CA ILE A 531 28.52 -13.08 -14.30
C ILE A 531 29.13 -12.58 -15.60
N LYS A 532 28.32 -12.56 -16.66
CA LYS A 532 28.73 -12.05 -17.97
C LYS A 532 28.84 -10.53 -17.94
N LYS A 533 29.78 -9.98 -18.72
CA LYS A 533 29.92 -8.53 -18.93
C LYS A 533 28.60 -7.92 -19.43
N GLY A 534 28.22 -6.79 -18.85
CA GLY A 534 27.03 -6.04 -19.26
C GLY A 534 25.69 -6.63 -18.84
N LEU A 535 25.68 -7.71 -18.05
CA LEU A 535 24.44 -8.40 -17.64
C LEU A 535 23.48 -7.39 -16.98
N LYS A 536 22.21 -7.43 -17.39
CA LYS A 536 21.20 -6.46 -16.94
C LYS A 536 20.51 -6.94 -15.66
N PRO A 537 20.11 -6.03 -14.75
CA PRO A 537 19.32 -6.41 -13.59
C PRO A 537 18.04 -7.15 -14.03
N GLY A 538 17.64 -8.16 -13.24
CA GLY A 538 16.54 -9.06 -13.57
C GLY A 538 16.92 -10.28 -14.43
N SER A 539 18.15 -10.34 -14.97
CA SER A 539 18.62 -11.52 -15.71
C SER A 539 18.65 -12.76 -14.81
N LYS A 540 18.14 -13.90 -15.31
CA LYS A 540 18.09 -15.17 -14.58
C LYS A 540 19.26 -16.08 -14.97
N ILE A 541 20.04 -16.53 -13.99
CA ILE A 541 21.08 -17.56 -14.16
C ILE A 541 20.54 -18.86 -13.57
N LYS A 542 20.31 -19.85 -14.43
CA LYS A 542 19.60 -21.09 -14.08
C LYS A 542 20.57 -22.22 -13.76
N PHE A 543 20.29 -22.95 -12.70
CA PHE A 543 20.97 -24.17 -12.31
C PHE A 543 19.94 -25.26 -12.08
N SER A 544 20.03 -26.36 -12.82
CA SER A 544 19.10 -27.47 -12.70
C SER A 544 19.56 -28.50 -11.67
N ASP A 545 18.61 -29.08 -10.94
CA ASP A 545 18.85 -30.13 -9.94
C ASP A 545 19.87 -29.75 -8.84
N VAL A 546 19.84 -28.49 -8.39
CA VAL A 546 20.76 -28.00 -7.34
C VAL A 546 20.06 -27.56 -6.05
N GLY A 547 18.74 -27.38 -6.07
CA GLY A 547 17.90 -27.03 -4.92
C GLY A 547 17.54 -28.23 -4.05
N ASP A 548 16.55 -28.07 -3.16
CA ASP A 548 16.17 -29.12 -2.21
C ASP A 548 15.60 -30.35 -2.94
N GLN A 549 15.82 -31.53 -2.37
CA GLN A 549 15.16 -32.75 -2.82
C GLN A 549 13.72 -32.76 -2.26
N VAL A 550 12.73 -32.83 -3.16
CA VAL A 550 11.30 -32.81 -2.84
C VAL A 550 10.62 -34.07 -3.39
N GLU A 551 9.38 -34.31 -2.97
CA GLU A 551 8.58 -35.42 -3.50
C GLU A 551 8.39 -35.25 -5.01
N GLY A 552 9.08 -36.08 -5.80
CA GLY A 552 9.06 -36.02 -7.26
C GLY A 552 10.35 -35.53 -7.94
N GLY A 553 11.38 -35.06 -7.22
CA GLY A 553 12.65 -34.70 -7.87
C GLY A 553 13.54 -33.76 -7.07
N THR A 554 14.52 -33.16 -7.74
CA THR A 554 15.35 -32.10 -7.16
C THR A 554 14.92 -30.75 -7.71
N GLN A 555 14.83 -29.74 -6.87
CA GLN A 555 14.45 -28.39 -7.31
C GLN A 555 15.52 -27.72 -8.19
N ASP A 556 15.05 -26.87 -9.09
CA ASP A 556 15.89 -25.96 -9.86
C ASP A 556 16.12 -24.66 -9.07
N LEU A 557 17.29 -24.05 -9.25
CA LEU A 557 17.64 -22.79 -8.61
C LEU A 557 17.95 -21.72 -9.66
N HIS A 558 17.19 -20.63 -9.63
CA HIS A 558 17.41 -19.46 -10.47
C HIS A 558 17.96 -18.30 -9.66
N PHE A 559 19.16 -17.82 -9.99
CA PHE A 559 19.67 -16.58 -9.46
C PHE A 559 19.19 -15.39 -10.30
N ILE A 560 18.51 -14.44 -9.68
CA ILE A 560 18.09 -13.19 -10.32
C ILE A 560 19.12 -12.11 -10.00
N VAL A 561 19.78 -11.59 -11.03
CA VAL A 561 20.80 -10.54 -10.86
C VAL A 561 20.16 -9.26 -10.33
N SER A 562 20.69 -8.75 -9.21
CA SER A 562 20.35 -7.44 -8.66
C SER A 562 21.60 -6.58 -8.56
N GLU A 563 21.48 -5.29 -8.86
CA GLU A 563 22.60 -4.34 -8.79
C GLU A 563 22.75 -3.79 -7.37
N LYS A 564 23.98 -3.76 -6.86
CA LYS A 564 24.30 -3.08 -5.60
C LYS A 564 24.32 -1.56 -5.82
N PRO A 565 23.79 -0.77 -4.88
CA PRO A 565 23.99 0.68 -4.91
C PRO A 565 25.48 1.02 -4.98
N HIS A 566 25.86 1.93 -5.89
CA HIS A 566 27.22 2.38 -6.07
C HIS A 566 27.38 3.82 -5.56
N ALA A 567 28.52 4.14 -4.94
CA ALA A 567 28.72 5.43 -4.28
C ALA A 567 28.76 6.63 -5.23
N MET A 568 29.24 6.42 -6.46
CA MET A 568 29.45 7.49 -7.44
C MET A 568 28.58 7.37 -8.69
N PHE A 569 28.03 6.19 -8.98
CA PHE A 569 27.49 5.88 -10.30
C PHE A 569 26.07 5.33 -10.20
N THR A 570 25.24 5.71 -11.16
CA THR A 570 23.91 5.13 -11.37
C THR A 570 23.84 4.60 -12.78
N ARG A 571 23.49 3.32 -12.94
CA ARG A 571 23.33 2.71 -14.27
C ARG A 571 21.92 2.97 -14.80
N GLU A 572 21.81 3.39 -16.06
CA GLU A 572 20.55 3.49 -16.80
C GLU A 572 20.67 2.73 -18.12
N GLY A 573 20.10 1.52 -18.16
CA GLY A 573 20.25 0.63 -19.32
C GLY A 573 21.70 0.20 -19.50
N ASP A 574 22.37 0.71 -20.53
CA ASP A 574 23.80 0.47 -20.78
C ASP A 574 24.66 1.72 -20.49
N ASP A 575 24.03 2.85 -20.15
CA ASP A 575 24.70 4.11 -19.79
C ASP A 575 25.01 4.17 -18.28
N VAL A 576 26.05 4.91 -17.93
CA VAL A 576 26.47 5.15 -16.54
C VAL A 576 26.41 6.65 -16.26
N LYS A 577 25.65 7.04 -15.24
CA LYS A 577 25.52 8.43 -14.80
C LYS A 577 26.38 8.71 -13.56
N HIS A 578 27.04 9.86 -13.54
CA HIS A 578 27.72 10.41 -12.38
C HIS A 578 27.22 11.83 -12.12
N THR A 579 26.82 12.13 -10.87
CA THR A 579 26.30 13.44 -10.50
C THR A 579 27.31 14.20 -9.67
N ILE A 580 27.75 15.36 -10.17
CA ILE A 580 28.63 16.27 -9.44
C ILE A 580 27.76 17.23 -8.63
N GLU A 581 28.06 17.37 -7.35
CA GLU A 581 27.43 18.39 -6.52
C GLU A 581 28.20 19.71 -6.65
N LEU A 582 27.49 20.78 -6.99
CA LEU A 582 28.02 22.14 -7.11
C LEU A 582 27.31 23.04 -6.11
N ASP A 583 28.03 23.97 -5.49
CA ASP A 583 27.37 25.08 -4.80
C ASP A 583 26.87 26.15 -5.79
N LEU A 584 26.02 27.07 -5.32
CA LEU A 584 25.47 28.13 -6.17
C LEU A 584 26.57 29.04 -6.75
N LYS A 585 27.67 29.28 -6.03
CA LYS A 585 28.77 30.14 -6.50
C LYS A 585 29.49 29.48 -7.67
N GLU A 586 29.84 28.20 -7.55
CA GLU A 586 30.47 27.41 -8.60
C GLU A 586 29.56 27.27 -9.82
N ALA A 587 28.26 27.05 -9.60
CA ALA A 587 27.29 27.01 -10.68
C ALA A 587 27.23 28.32 -11.46
N LEU A 588 27.33 29.48 -10.81
CA LEU A 588 27.25 30.80 -11.46
C LEU A 588 28.58 31.26 -12.08
N THR A 589 29.71 30.98 -11.42
CA THR A 589 31.03 31.55 -11.77
C THR A 589 31.92 30.61 -12.59
N GLY A 590 31.47 29.36 -12.77
CA GLY A 590 32.21 28.32 -13.46
C GLY A 590 32.92 27.38 -12.49
N TRP A 591 33.16 26.16 -12.97
CA TRP A 591 33.69 25.06 -12.19
C TRP A 591 34.45 24.09 -13.08
N ARG A 592 35.37 23.34 -12.46
CA ARG A 592 36.08 22.21 -13.08
C ARG A 592 36.28 21.11 -12.05
N ARG A 593 36.06 19.86 -12.46
CA ARG A 593 36.28 18.65 -11.66
C ARG A 593 36.88 17.56 -12.53
N THR A 594 37.68 16.72 -11.91
CA THR A 594 38.15 15.48 -12.52
C THR A 594 37.26 14.35 -12.04
N VAL A 595 36.58 13.69 -12.97
CA VAL A 595 35.73 12.53 -12.68
C VAL A 595 36.40 11.26 -13.17
N GLN A 596 36.16 10.16 -12.48
CA GLN A 596 36.67 8.84 -12.85
C GLN A 596 35.53 8.05 -13.51
N THR A 597 35.82 7.37 -14.61
CA THR A 597 34.89 6.40 -15.23
C THR A 597 34.98 5.05 -14.54
N ILE A 598 34.05 4.14 -14.82
CA ILE A 598 34.02 2.80 -14.23
C ILE A 598 35.26 1.93 -14.55
N ASP A 599 35.95 2.22 -15.65
CA ASP A 599 37.22 1.60 -16.05
C ASP A 599 38.46 2.37 -15.56
N GLY A 600 38.26 3.39 -14.72
CA GLY A 600 39.33 4.13 -14.07
C GLY A 600 39.93 5.28 -14.87
N LYS A 601 39.41 5.58 -16.07
CA LYS A 601 39.85 6.73 -16.88
C LYS A 601 39.45 8.04 -16.21
N GLN A 602 40.36 9.01 -16.15
CA GLN A 602 40.08 10.33 -15.61
C GLN A 602 39.65 11.28 -16.74
N LEU A 603 38.56 12.02 -16.51
CA LEU A 603 38.01 13.01 -17.43
C LEU A 603 37.92 14.37 -16.72
N SER A 604 38.43 15.43 -17.36
CA SER A 604 38.27 16.79 -16.86
C SER A 604 36.95 17.37 -17.40
N VAL A 605 36.01 17.59 -16.49
CA VAL A 605 34.66 18.10 -16.78
C VAL A 605 34.55 19.50 -16.19
N GLY A 606 33.92 20.43 -16.89
CA GLY A 606 33.70 21.76 -16.34
C GLY A 606 32.96 22.70 -17.28
N SER A 607 32.46 23.78 -16.71
CA SER A 607 31.79 24.87 -17.42
C SER A 607 32.37 26.21 -16.97
N GLY A 608 32.51 27.16 -17.90
CA GLY A 608 33.09 28.48 -17.63
C GLY A 608 32.09 29.53 -17.14
N GLY A 609 30.82 29.19 -16.92
CA GLY A 609 29.77 30.14 -16.56
C GLY A 609 28.50 29.48 -16.02
N PRO A 610 27.37 30.21 -16.01
CA PRO A 610 26.12 29.76 -15.40
C PRO A 610 25.72 28.36 -15.87
N THR A 611 25.83 27.40 -14.97
CA THR A 611 25.51 26.00 -15.19
C THR A 611 24.11 25.75 -14.65
N GLY A 612 23.15 25.46 -15.52
CA GLY A 612 21.78 25.15 -15.12
C GLY A 612 21.63 23.79 -14.45
N PRO A 613 20.53 23.55 -13.71
CA PRO A 613 20.29 22.29 -12.99
C PRO A 613 20.13 21.06 -13.91
N ASN A 614 19.81 21.28 -15.18
CA ASN A 614 19.66 20.22 -16.19
C ASN A 614 20.92 20.05 -17.05
N TRP A 615 22.03 20.70 -16.68
CA TRP A 615 23.28 20.56 -17.42
C TRP A 615 23.77 19.12 -17.35
N THR A 616 24.13 18.58 -18.52
CA THR A 616 24.72 17.26 -18.66
C THR A 616 25.77 17.28 -19.76
N GLU A 617 26.80 16.46 -19.59
CA GLU A 617 27.81 16.21 -20.61
C GLU A 617 27.95 14.70 -20.82
N ARG A 618 27.94 14.30 -22.09
CA ARG A 618 27.93 12.89 -22.50
C ARG A 618 29.27 12.52 -23.12
N TYR A 619 29.83 11.42 -22.65
CA TYR A 619 31.08 10.83 -23.13
C TYR A 619 30.78 9.47 -23.77
N PRO A 620 30.73 9.39 -25.12
CA PRO A 620 30.34 8.17 -25.80
C PRO A 620 31.25 6.98 -25.52
N ASN A 621 30.68 5.77 -25.49
CA ASN A 621 31.40 4.50 -25.31
C ASN A 621 32.18 4.34 -23.99
N LEU A 622 31.86 5.13 -22.96
CA LEU A 622 32.48 5.05 -21.62
C LEU A 622 31.54 4.48 -20.54
N GLY A 623 30.35 4.01 -20.91
CA GLY A 623 29.37 3.37 -20.01
C GLY A 623 29.62 1.86 -19.81
N MET A 624 28.54 1.12 -19.54
CA MET A 624 28.58 -0.34 -19.33
C MET A 624 28.75 -1.09 -20.66
N PRO A 625 29.40 -2.27 -20.67
CA PRO A 625 29.38 -3.16 -21.83
C PRO A 625 27.96 -3.60 -22.19
N LYS A 626 27.66 -3.75 -23.48
CA LYS A 626 26.36 -4.25 -23.94
C LYS A 626 26.35 -5.77 -23.87
N SER A 627 25.39 -6.36 -23.13
CA SER A 627 25.36 -7.82 -22.87
C SER A 627 25.41 -8.71 -24.12
N LYS A 628 24.74 -8.31 -25.22
CA LYS A 628 24.74 -9.06 -26.49
C LYS A 628 26.02 -8.89 -27.31
N LYS A 629 26.72 -7.76 -27.14
CA LYS A 629 27.95 -7.42 -27.86
C LYS A 629 28.91 -6.70 -26.90
N PRO A 630 29.63 -7.46 -26.04
CA PRO A 630 30.43 -6.88 -24.96
C PRO A 630 31.63 -6.01 -25.40
N SER A 631 31.96 -6.00 -26.70
CA SER A 631 32.92 -5.06 -27.28
C SER A 631 32.41 -3.62 -27.31
N ASP A 632 31.09 -3.44 -27.33
CA ASP A 632 30.45 -2.15 -27.42
C ASP A 632 29.99 -1.70 -26.02
N ARG A 633 30.04 -0.40 -25.77
CA ARG A 633 29.64 0.19 -24.49
C ARG A 633 28.50 1.19 -24.69
N GLY A 634 27.74 1.44 -23.62
CA GLY A 634 26.91 2.65 -23.53
C GLY A 634 27.76 3.87 -23.23
N ASP A 635 27.13 4.95 -22.80
CA ASP A 635 27.78 6.24 -22.58
C ASP A 635 28.00 6.53 -21.10
N PHE A 636 29.01 7.35 -20.81
CA PHE A 636 29.19 7.93 -19.49
C PHE A 636 28.62 9.34 -19.49
N ILE A 637 27.67 9.62 -18.61
CA ILE A 637 26.94 10.89 -18.57
C ILE A 637 27.23 11.56 -17.24
N VAL A 638 27.78 12.77 -17.29
CA VAL A 638 28.03 13.58 -16.11
C VAL A 638 26.94 14.62 -16.00
N GLY A 639 26.20 14.61 -14.90
CA GLY A 639 25.20 15.63 -14.56
C GLY A 639 25.62 16.45 -13.35
N VAL A 640 24.91 17.55 -13.10
CA VAL A 640 25.15 18.40 -11.93
C VAL A 640 23.94 18.47 -11.01
N LYS A 641 24.18 18.64 -9.72
CA LYS A 641 23.17 18.96 -8.71
C LYS A 641 23.60 20.21 -7.96
N ILE A 642 22.85 21.30 -8.15
CA ILE A 642 23.15 22.59 -7.54
C ILE A 642 22.58 22.64 -6.12
N LYS A 643 23.44 22.88 -5.14
CA LYS A 643 23.08 23.11 -3.74
C LYS A 643 22.94 24.61 -3.50
N PHE A 644 21.71 25.04 -3.26
CA PHE A 644 21.44 26.40 -2.81
C PHE A 644 21.84 26.58 -1.35
N PRO A 645 22.35 27.76 -0.96
CA PRO A 645 22.60 28.08 0.44
C PRO A 645 21.28 28.06 1.22
N THR A 646 21.29 27.52 2.44
CA THR A 646 20.10 27.42 3.30
C THR A 646 19.71 28.76 3.93
N SER A 647 20.65 29.69 4.05
CA SER A 647 20.43 31.06 4.53
C SER A 647 21.43 32.02 3.90
N LEU A 648 21.07 33.31 3.89
CA LEU A 648 21.90 34.41 3.43
C LEU A 648 21.81 35.56 4.43
N THR A 649 22.94 36.22 4.71
CA THR A 649 22.96 37.44 5.54
C THR A 649 22.34 38.61 4.78
N SER A 650 21.88 39.66 5.48
CA SER A 650 21.32 40.86 4.85
C SER A 650 22.29 41.51 3.86
N ALA A 651 23.58 41.56 4.20
CA ALA A 651 24.62 42.07 3.32
C ALA A 651 24.83 41.20 2.05
N GLN A 652 24.72 39.87 2.17
CA GLN A 652 24.79 38.97 1.02
C GLN A 652 23.58 39.12 0.10
N LYS A 653 22.38 39.28 0.67
CA LYS A 653 21.15 39.51 -0.11
C LYS A 653 21.23 40.81 -0.91
N GLU A 654 21.72 41.88 -0.30
CA GLU A 654 21.80 43.18 -0.98
C GLU A 654 22.77 43.13 -2.16
N LYS A 655 23.96 42.55 -1.96
CA LYS A 655 24.91 42.31 -3.06
C LYS A 655 24.33 41.44 -4.17
N LEU A 656 23.54 40.43 -3.83
CA LEU A 656 22.91 39.57 -4.84
C LEU A 656 21.82 40.31 -5.64
N LYS A 657 21.05 41.22 -5.03
CA LYS A 657 20.08 42.06 -5.74
C LYS A 657 20.73 43.09 -6.69
N GLU A 658 21.95 43.54 -6.37
CA GLU A 658 22.69 44.44 -7.27
C GLU A 658 23.26 43.69 -8.48
N ILE A 659 23.57 42.39 -8.32
CA ILE A 659 24.21 41.56 -9.35
C ILE A 659 23.19 40.84 -10.26
N LEU A 660 22.07 40.35 -9.70
CA LEU A 660 21.01 39.61 -10.39
C LEU A 660 19.82 40.53 -10.70
#